data_AF-A0A485KJQ0-F1
#
_entry.id   AF-A0A485KJQ0-F1
#
_cell.length_a   1.000
_cell.length_b   1.000
_cell.length_c   1.000
_cell.angle_alpha   90.00
_cell.angle_beta   90.00
_cell.angle_gamma   90.00
#
_symmetry.space_group_name_H-M   'P 1'
#
loop_
_entity.id
_entity.type
_entity.pdbx_description
1 polymer ?
#
loop_
_entity_poly.entity_id
_entity_poly.type
_entity_poly.pdbx_seq_one_letter_code
_entity_poly.pdbx_strand_id
1 'polypeptide(L)'
;MDAPIFPACFPQHTNVTAVEIDCDRVFVVEDASATTAQICADADTPFAWQAGSFDAVGVVDGENVLRLTCRTNDDVGAHYLVNLFVPSRSLRRITFVSSGTLVVYPRTLVDSMAASISITNTDAGTIFIQDQALHMHDLALEATGTGSIQWDVASTVVMDAIGLRTTSAGNVTLLSRQVLTAATLSATTTTSGNIAATSANLTVASHVATSLSGSGTITYTGHGACGNHSITQMGPGNAYTSAMQCANTSVLATSTGDVYVASSHALDVTQLGAGTVFLVSSKEKGQAPLQVSGTVSTVVDELTTTTPPLLVAIPPHVLQGSPHHATSSRHRHRNPPVEYTIQGSITSLLIDCDRTFVRAQDNDMTTTKIIATPDAKAPANVESMLLHSVEVVDGDTLLTVWCQHTPYVENLYVVDIVVPAQSIQYVAFRGRQHLVLYPHTLHTSSPRSTNVSLAITNEDRGNIFIQDSAVDAVHSLALRANGAGSIQWNVPRTVVADTIELRAGDAGSVILFATSQLSTEALTASTHGHGVVFVQSTNLTVATSMHTDIAGTGGIAYTTHGTCGDHIINQMGRGHVYASAITCAKTSVLAASSGDVFVATANALDVNQMGSGTVFVQQSTPPPHVSGAFQMDNRLTMPNLALAQLPPHDDVVDDSLEHGADPLDIDVAWRQHAMVGLALAMLGLFLVCRHGWRRWNQQRPRWHQLLPNAPTSPTNDLYDPRTGTINYVETPLVHAMNPRNATTIPRDTTYGSSVMTS
;
A
#
# COMPACT_ATOMS: atom_id res chain seq x y z
N MET A 1 31.29 -23.42 16.32
CA MET A 1 31.58 -22.09 16.90
C MET A 1 31.34 -21.09 15.78
N ASP A 2 30.09 -20.99 15.34
CA ASP A 2 29.69 -19.87 14.52
C ASP A 2 29.45 -18.71 15.49
N ALA A 3 30.15 -17.62 15.23
CA ALA A 3 30.19 -16.51 16.14
C ALA A 3 28.81 -15.83 16.17
N PRO A 4 28.37 -15.34 17.35
CA PRO A 4 27.13 -14.57 17.46
C PRO A 4 27.06 -13.48 16.41
N ILE A 5 25.88 -13.24 15.83
CA ILE A 5 25.57 -11.90 15.32
C ILE A 5 25.70 -10.99 16.54
N PHE A 6 26.68 -10.10 16.50
CA PHE A 6 26.93 -9.17 17.58
C PHE A 6 26.26 -7.86 17.21
N PRO A 7 25.01 -7.60 17.66
CA PRO A 7 24.46 -6.26 17.56
C PRO A 7 25.37 -5.35 18.38
N ALA A 8 26.12 -4.52 17.67
CA ALA A 8 26.99 -3.53 18.29
C ALA A 8 26.28 -2.19 18.15
N CYS A 9 25.81 -1.67 19.29
CA CYS A 9 25.27 -0.31 19.34
C CYS A 9 26.33 0.63 19.92
N PHE A 10 26.55 1.75 19.23
CA PHE A 10 27.56 2.75 19.54
C PHE A 10 26.93 3.96 20.22
N PRO A 11 27.72 4.72 21.00
CA PRO A 11 27.22 5.77 21.87
C PRO A 11 26.43 6.85 21.14
N GLN A 12 25.58 7.47 21.94
CA GLN A 12 24.54 8.42 21.59
C GLN A 12 25.08 9.81 21.21
N HIS A 13 24.62 10.35 20.07
CA HIS A 13 24.98 11.68 19.59
C HIS A 13 23.81 12.66 19.71
N THR A 14 23.96 13.70 20.53
CA THR A 14 22.90 14.71 20.72
C THR A 14 22.78 15.66 19.53
N ASN A 15 21.55 16.07 19.22
CA ASN A 15 21.24 17.14 18.26
C ASN A 15 21.73 16.90 16.82
N VAL A 16 21.82 15.65 16.36
CA VAL A 16 22.14 15.34 14.96
C VAL A 16 21.03 15.87 14.06
N THR A 17 21.38 16.76 13.14
CA THR A 17 20.45 17.32 12.14
C THR A 17 20.84 16.96 10.72
N ALA A 18 22.01 16.36 10.54
CA ALA A 18 22.54 15.97 9.25
C ALA A 18 23.33 14.66 9.37
N VAL A 19 23.33 13.86 8.31
CA VAL A 19 24.08 12.60 8.24
C VAL A 19 24.86 12.51 6.94
N GLU A 20 26.07 12.00 7.02
CA GLU A 20 26.92 11.68 5.86
C GLU A 20 27.27 10.19 5.98
N ILE A 21 26.83 9.38 5.02
CA ILE A 21 26.79 7.92 5.11
C ILE A 21 27.61 7.32 3.97
N ASP A 22 28.67 6.63 4.35
CA ASP A 22 29.56 5.81 3.51
C ASP A 22 29.47 4.36 3.98
N CYS A 23 28.32 3.74 3.76
CA CYS A 23 27.99 2.39 4.20
C CYS A 23 27.05 1.74 3.19
N ASP A 24 27.27 0.46 2.88
CA ASP A 24 26.58 -0.21 1.77
C ASP A 24 25.13 -0.54 2.06
N ARG A 25 24.73 -0.62 3.33
CA ARG A 25 23.33 -0.95 3.67
C ARG A 25 22.94 -0.29 4.97
N VAL A 26 22.18 0.81 4.87
CA VAL A 26 21.78 1.62 6.02
C VAL A 26 20.29 1.88 6.01
N PHE A 27 19.67 1.76 7.18
CA PHE A 27 18.30 2.10 7.46
C PHE A 27 18.29 3.22 8.51
N VAL A 28 17.74 4.37 8.16
CA VAL A 28 17.51 5.47 9.09
C VAL A 28 16.12 5.31 9.65
N VAL A 29 16.03 5.06 10.96
CA VAL A 29 14.80 4.68 11.66
C VAL A 29 14.50 5.75 12.71
N GLU A 30 13.23 6.11 12.86
CA GLU A 30 12.81 6.96 13.97
C GLU A 30 12.89 6.18 15.28
N ASP A 31 13.47 6.79 16.31
CA ASP A 31 13.25 6.43 17.70
C ASP A 31 12.59 7.62 18.40
N ALA A 32 11.27 7.51 18.63
CA ALA A 32 10.47 8.55 19.24
C ALA A 32 10.84 8.83 20.71
N SER A 33 11.53 7.90 21.36
CA SER A 33 12.01 8.05 22.74
C SER A 33 13.42 8.64 22.81
N ALA A 34 14.16 8.63 21.70
CA ALA A 34 15.54 9.07 21.67
C ALA A 34 15.67 10.60 21.64
N THR A 35 16.56 11.12 22.51
CA THR A 35 17.06 12.50 22.43
C THR A 35 18.37 12.61 21.64
N THR A 36 18.88 11.48 21.16
CA THR A 36 20.21 11.31 20.59
C THR A 36 20.17 10.29 19.47
N ALA A 37 20.94 10.48 18.41
CA ALA A 37 21.11 9.46 17.40
C ALA A 37 21.91 8.27 17.95
N GLN A 38 21.50 7.05 17.62
CA GLN A 38 22.17 5.81 18.00
C GLN A 38 22.40 4.96 16.76
N ILE A 39 23.61 4.41 16.64
CA ILE A 39 23.98 3.53 15.53
C ILE A 39 24.03 2.12 16.08
N CYS A 40 23.25 1.22 15.50
CA CYS A 40 23.36 -0.21 15.73
C CYS A 40 23.68 -0.90 14.42
N ALA A 41 24.55 -1.89 14.44
CA ALA A 41 24.81 -2.68 13.25
C ALA A 41 24.75 -4.16 13.54
N ASP A 42 24.21 -4.86 12.56
CA ASP A 42 24.16 -6.30 12.48
C ASP A 42 25.14 -6.73 11.39
N ALA A 43 25.99 -7.70 11.70
CA ALA A 43 26.93 -8.27 10.75
C ALA A 43 26.92 -9.80 10.85
N ASP A 44 27.17 -10.46 9.73
CA ASP A 44 27.31 -11.91 9.64
C ASP A 44 28.59 -12.44 10.32
N THR A 45 29.59 -11.58 10.52
CA THR A 45 30.84 -11.92 11.20
C THR A 45 31.25 -10.84 12.23
N PRO A 46 31.83 -11.24 13.38
CA PRO A 46 32.25 -10.30 14.43
C PRO A 46 33.41 -9.39 14.01
N PHE A 47 34.20 -9.86 13.03
CA PHE A 47 35.40 -9.20 12.54
C PHE A 47 35.09 -8.14 11.47
N ALA A 48 33.91 -8.19 10.85
CA ALA A 48 33.46 -7.17 9.89
C ALA A 48 33.44 -5.78 10.51
N TRP A 49 33.06 -5.71 11.78
CA TRP A 49 32.72 -4.46 12.42
C TRP A 49 33.89 -3.77 13.15
N GLN A 50 34.98 -4.49 13.42
CA GLN A 50 36.19 -3.89 14.02
C GLN A 50 36.92 -2.92 13.07
N ALA A 51 36.57 -2.91 11.78
CA ALA A 51 37.14 -2.02 10.76
C ALA A 51 36.26 -0.80 10.44
N GLY A 52 34.99 -0.77 10.89
CA GLY A 52 34.13 0.41 10.75
C GLY A 52 34.60 1.56 11.65
N SER A 53 34.75 2.76 11.09
CA SER A 53 35.07 3.96 11.84
C SER A 53 33.84 4.86 11.91
N PHE A 54 33.28 5.02 13.11
CA PHE A 54 32.30 6.06 13.43
C PHE A 54 33.09 7.28 13.86
N ASP A 55 33.15 8.30 13.01
CA ASP A 55 33.97 9.47 13.31
C ASP A 55 33.13 10.76 13.33
N ALA A 56 33.49 11.59 14.30
CA ALA A 56 33.06 12.96 14.60
C ALA A 56 31.63 13.40 14.24
N VAL A 57 30.84 13.71 15.28
CA VAL A 57 29.83 14.78 15.15
C VAL A 57 30.58 16.09 14.96
N GLY A 58 30.52 16.62 13.75
CA GLY A 58 31.10 17.91 13.39
C GLY A 58 30.02 18.94 13.13
N VAL A 59 30.35 20.22 13.26
CA VAL A 59 29.50 21.30 12.74
C VAL A 59 29.95 21.61 11.32
N VAL A 60 29.12 21.26 10.32
CA VAL A 60 29.33 21.63 8.92
C VAL A 60 28.20 22.56 8.53
N ASP A 61 28.53 23.77 8.08
CA ASP A 61 27.56 24.81 7.71
C ASP A 61 26.51 25.12 8.80
N GLY A 62 26.90 25.01 10.07
CA GLY A 62 26.03 25.26 11.21
C GLY A 62 25.15 24.08 11.61
N GLU A 63 25.25 22.94 10.93
CA GLU A 63 24.52 21.70 11.24
C GLU A 63 25.40 20.69 11.96
N ASN A 64 24.84 19.96 12.93
CA ASN A 64 25.52 18.84 13.55
C ASN A 64 25.42 17.63 12.62
N VAL A 65 26.52 17.31 11.96
CA VAL A 65 26.65 16.20 11.01
C VAL A 65 27.20 14.99 11.73
N LEU A 66 26.49 13.88 11.66
CA LEU A 66 27.00 12.56 12.02
C LEU A 66 27.58 11.88 10.77
N ARG A 67 28.87 11.53 10.80
CA ARG A 67 29.51 10.78 9.71
C ARG A 67 29.60 9.30 10.03
N LEU A 68 29.11 8.47 9.11
CA LEU A 68 29.15 7.01 9.21
C LEU A 68 30.02 6.49 8.08
N THR A 69 31.10 5.77 8.41
CA THR A 69 31.95 5.10 7.43
C THR A 69 32.11 3.63 7.80
N CYS A 70 31.57 2.76 6.96
CA CYS A 70 31.65 1.32 7.11
C CYS A 70 32.72 0.78 6.17
N ARG A 71 33.86 0.40 6.73
CA ARG A 71 34.90 -0.32 5.97
C ARG A 71 34.80 -1.79 6.31
N THR A 72 34.49 -2.61 5.33
CA THR A 72 34.76 -4.04 5.41
C THR A 72 36.21 -4.25 4.99
N ASN A 73 36.88 -5.23 5.61
CA ASN A 73 38.14 -5.71 5.05
C ASN A 73 37.75 -6.49 3.79
N ASP A 74 38.13 -6.00 2.61
CA ASP A 74 37.75 -6.55 1.29
C ASP A 74 37.98 -8.08 1.16
N ASP A 75 38.87 -8.64 1.98
CA ASP A 75 39.19 -10.07 2.01
C ASP A 75 38.15 -10.99 2.68
N VAL A 76 37.18 -10.45 3.44
CA VAL A 76 36.32 -11.27 4.33
C VAL A 76 34.90 -11.48 3.80
N GLY A 77 34.48 -10.75 2.74
CA GLY A 77 33.14 -10.91 2.15
C GLY A 77 31.99 -10.70 3.14
N ALA A 78 32.22 -9.94 4.21
CA ALA A 78 31.27 -9.80 5.30
C ALA A 78 30.07 -8.93 4.90
N HIS A 79 28.86 -9.43 5.15
CA HIS A 79 27.61 -8.71 5.00
C HIS A 79 27.22 -8.03 6.31
N TYR A 80 26.84 -6.76 6.21
CA TYR A 80 26.38 -5.97 7.34
C TYR A 80 25.15 -5.14 6.96
N LEU A 81 24.45 -4.70 8.00
CA LEU A 81 23.29 -3.84 7.96
C LEU A 81 23.41 -2.86 9.11
N VAL A 82 23.25 -1.58 8.82
CA VAL A 82 23.33 -0.51 9.83
C VAL A 82 21.96 0.10 10.05
N ASN A 83 21.52 0.14 11.29
CA ASN A 83 20.38 0.89 11.78
C ASN A 83 20.88 2.19 12.41
N LEU A 84 20.52 3.32 11.81
CA LEU A 84 20.72 4.63 12.39
C LEU A 84 19.40 5.10 12.99
N PHE A 85 19.25 4.93 14.30
CA PHE A 85 18.12 5.45 15.05
C PHE A 85 18.32 6.95 15.28
N VAL A 86 17.32 7.76 14.94
CA VAL A 86 17.35 9.22 15.12
C VAL A 86 16.10 9.70 15.84
N PRO A 87 16.17 10.83 16.59
CA PRO A 87 14.99 11.44 17.15
C PRO A 87 13.96 11.78 16.07
N SER A 88 12.67 11.74 16.43
CA SER A 88 11.58 12.12 15.52
C SER A 88 11.82 13.49 14.88
N ARG A 89 11.63 13.55 13.56
CA ARG A 89 11.65 14.78 12.76
C ARG A 89 12.93 15.61 12.92
N SER A 90 14.08 14.96 13.08
CA SER A 90 15.35 15.63 13.41
C SER A 90 16.23 15.94 12.19
N LEU A 91 16.17 15.10 11.14
CA LEU A 91 17.11 15.19 10.02
C LEU A 91 16.66 16.23 8.98
N ARG A 92 17.61 17.05 8.55
CA ARG A 92 17.47 18.07 7.52
C ARG A 92 18.33 17.75 6.30
N ARG A 93 19.50 17.16 6.52
CA ARG A 93 20.43 16.83 5.44
C ARG A 93 20.89 15.38 5.47
N ILE A 94 20.91 14.75 4.30
CA ILE A 94 21.42 13.40 4.10
C ILE A 94 22.38 13.44 2.91
N THR A 95 23.61 13.01 3.12
CA THR A 95 24.60 12.81 2.06
C THR A 95 24.98 11.34 2.04
N PHE A 96 24.75 10.66 0.91
CA PHE A 96 25.10 9.26 0.70
C PHE A 96 26.24 9.16 -0.31
N VAL A 97 27.34 8.54 0.11
CA VAL A 97 28.58 8.49 -0.67
C VAL A 97 29.00 7.05 -1.01
N SER A 98 28.16 6.06 -0.71
CA SER A 98 28.42 4.64 -0.97
C SER A 98 27.67 4.15 -2.22
N SER A 99 28.17 3.06 -2.80
CA SER A 99 27.52 2.31 -3.89
C SER A 99 26.31 1.46 -3.46
N GLY A 100 25.98 1.44 -2.17
CA GLY A 100 24.95 0.56 -1.61
C GLY A 100 23.53 1.12 -1.57
N THR A 101 22.78 0.76 -0.52
CA THR A 101 21.40 1.18 -0.29
C THR A 101 21.28 1.97 1.01
N LEU A 102 20.56 3.09 0.93
CA LEU A 102 20.10 3.88 2.07
C LEU A 102 18.58 3.94 2.07
N VAL A 103 17.92 3.50 3.14
CA VAL A 103 16.46 3.64 3.31
C VAL A 103 16.19 4.59 4.47
N VAL A 104 15.36 5.58 4.25
CA VAL A 104 14.97 6.60 5.23
C VAL A 104 13.49 6.42 5.54
N TYR A 105 13.20 5.92 6.73
CA TYR A 105 11.83 5.64 7.17
C TYR A 105 11.04 6.90 7.56
N PRO A 106 9.70 6.79 7.64
CA PRO A 106 8.84 7.89 8.04
C PRO A 106 9.25 8.50 9.39
N ARG A 107 8.90 9.79 9.57
CA ARG A 107 9.13 10.55 10.81
C ARG A 107 10.59 10.73 11.20
N THR A 108 11.54 10.48 10.32
CA THR A 108 12.98 10.78 10.54
C THR A 108 13.36 12.19 10.06
N LEU A 109 12.84 12.60 8.90
CA LEU A 109 13.06 13.92 8.30
C LEU A 109 12.21 15.00 9.00
N VAL A 110 12.76 16.20 9.10
CA VAL A 110 12.09 17.38 9.65
C VAL A 110 10.78 17.67 8.90
N ASP A 111 9.74 18.04 9.65
CA ASP A 111 8.43 18.42 9.10
C ASP A 111 8.08 19.81 9.67
N SER A 112 8.55 20.85 8.97
CA SER A 112 8.38 22.25 9.37
C SER A 112 8.62 23.19 8.20
N MET A 113 7.66 24.09 7.95
CA MET A 113 7.76 25.17 6.94
C MET A 113 8.93 26.14 7.16
N ALA A 114 9.61 26.09 8.31
CA ALA A 114 10.79 26.89 8.60
C ALA A 114 12.12 26.15 8.35
N ALA A 115 12.08 24.88 7.95
CA ALA A 115 13.25 24.05 7.75
C ALA A 115 13.35 23.58 6.30
N SER A 116 14.56 23.50 5.77
CA SER A 116 14.84 22.98 4.43
C SER A 116 15.38 21.55 4.51
N ILE A 117 15.06 20.73 3.52
CA ILE A 117 15.54 19.34 3.39
C ILE A 117 16.49 19.25 2.20
N SER A 118 17.66 18.65 2.39
CA SER A 118 18.66 18.42 1.35
C SER A 118 19.12 16.96 1.34
N ILE A 119 18.94 16.29 0.21
CA ILE A 119 19.33 14.89 0.02
C ILE A 119 20.28 14.83 -1.17
N THR A 120 21.47 14.29 -0.95
CA THR A 120 22.50 14.18 -1.97
C THR A 120 23.01 12.74 -2.06
N ASN A 121 23.07 12.21 -3.27
CA ASN A 121 23.71 10.93 -3.59
C ASN A 121 24.91 11.17 -4.50
N THR A 122 26.12 10.92 -4.01
CA THR A 122 27.36 11.26 -4.73
C THR A 122 28.01 10.09 -5.43
N ASP A 123 27.54 8.87 -5.20
CA ASP A 123 28.15 7.66 -5.77
C ASP A 123 27.08 6.79 -6.46
N ALA A 124 27.34 5.49 -6.63
CA ALA A 124 26.51 4.56 -7.39
C ALA A 124 25.28 4.01 -6.64
N GLY A 125 25.12 4.34 -5.35
CA GLY A 125 24.10 3.73 -4.50
C GLY A 125 22.69 4.24 -4.73
N THR A 126 21.72 3.76 -3.97
CA THR A 126 20.31 4.20 -4.06
C THR A 126 19.78 4.67 -2.72
N ILE A 127 19.19 5.86 -2.69
CA ILE A 127 18.51 6.42 -1.52
C ILE A 127 16.99 6.26 -1.72
N PHE A 128 16.32 5.63 -0.77
CA PHE A 128 14.86 5.55 -0.67
C PHE A 128 14.39 6.41 0.49
N ILE A 129 13.42 7.27 0.26
CA ILE A 129 12.82 8.13 1.29
C ILE A 129 11.33 7.85 1.34
N GLN A 130 10.82 7.58 2.53
CA GLN A 130 9.41 7.29 2.76
C GLN A 130 8.84 8.20 3.84
N ASP A 131 7.66 8.77 3.58
CA ASP A 131 6.84 9.42 4.60
C ASP A 131 5.38 9.48 4.14
N GLN A 132 4.47 9.80 5.05
CA GLN A 132 3.08 10.07 4.70
C GLN A 132 2.92 11.49 4.17
N ALA A 133 3.49 12.47 4.88
CA ALA A 133 3.42 13.87 4.51
C ALA A 133 4.62 14.64 5.08
N LEU A 134 5.11 15.61 4.31
CA LEU A 134 6.18 16.51 4.74
C LEU A 134 5.91 17.96 4.30
N HIS A 135 6.14 18.88 5.21
CA HIS A 135 6.08 20.33 5.02
C HIS A 135 7.47 20.93 5.24
N MET A 136 7.95 21.74 4.30
CA MET A 136 9.31 22.30 4.37
C MET A 136 9.41 23.66 3.67
N HIS A 137 10.46 24.41 3.99
CA HIS A 137 10.80 25.65 3.30
C HIS A 137 11.31 25.36 1.88
N ASP A 138 12.39 24.57 1.77
CA ASP A 138 12.96 24.11 0.51
C ASP A 138 13.17 22.59 0.51
N LEU A 139 13.16 22.00 -0.68
CA LEU A 139 13.53 20.62 -0.93
C LEU A 139 14.61 20.57 -2.01
N ALA A 140 15.78 20.02 -1.71
CA ALA A 140 16.84 19.77 -2.68
C ALA A 140 17.13 18.28 -2.78
N LEU A 141 16.97 17.69 -3.97
CA LEU A 141 17.33 16.31 -4.31
C LEU A 141 18.39 16.31 -5.40
N GLU A 142 19.59 15.82 -5.09
CA GLU A 142 20.74 15.89 -5.99
C GLU A 142 21.47 14.55 -6.13
N ALA A 143 21.42 13.96 -7.33
CA ALA A 143 22.23 12.79 -7.68
C ALA A 143 23.46 13.23 -8.49
N THR A 144 24.61 13.37 -7.82
CA THR A 144 25.87 13.72 -8.46
C THR A 144 26.66 12.51 -8.94
N GLY A 145 26.38 11.33 -8.39
CA GLY A 145 26.92 10.03 -8.82
C GLY A 145 26.06 9.31 -9.87
N THR A 146 26.38 8.04 -10.13
CA THR A 146 25.56 7.17 -11.01
C THR A 146 24.36 6.55 -10.31
N GLY A 147 24.25 6.78 -9.00
CA GLY A 147 23.21 6.28 -8.12
C GLY A 147 21.88 7.02 -8.23
N SER A 148 20.86 6.55 -7.53
CA SER A 148 19.51 7.11 -7.64
C SER A 148 18.97 7.62 -6.30
N ILE A 149 18.02 8.56 -6.37
CA ILE A 149 17.22 9.04 -5.24
C ILE A 149 15.76 8.80 -5.59
N GLN A 150 15.05 8.07 -4.73
CA GLN A 150 13.62 7.83 -4.83
C GLN A 150 12.93 8.41 -3.60
N TRP A 151 12.24 9.52 -3.79
CA TRP A 151 11.38 10.16 -2.80
C TRP A 151 9.95 9.68 -2.99
N ASP A 152 9.43 8.89 -2.05
CA ASP A 152 8.04 8.40 -2.03
C ASP A 152 7.34 8.95 -0.77
N VAL A 153 6.80 10.16 -0.90
CA VAL A 153 6.08 10.86 0.16
C VAL A 153 4.73 11.27 -0.38
N ALA A 154 3.64 10.73 0.17
CA ALA A 154 2.32 10.88 -0.45
C ALA A 154 1.88 12.34 -0.64
N SER A 155 2.19 13.23 0.33
CA SER A 155 1.97 14.67 0.24
C SER A 155 3.24 15.47 0.56
N THR A 156 3.77 16.20 -0.42
CA THR A 156 4.94 17.07 -0.26
C THR A 156 4.54 18.53 -0.46
N VAL A 157 4.65 19.32 0.60
CA VAL A 157 4.33 20.76 0.57
C VAL A 157 5.60 21.55 0.85
N VAL A 158 6.06 22.28 -0.16
CA VAL A 158 7.27 23.10 -0.09
C VAL A 158 6.87 24.56 -0.18
N MET A 159 7.35 25.40 0.73
CA MET A 159 6.94 26.80 0.78
C MET A 159 7.58 27.63 -0.33
N ASP A 160 8.88 27.43 -0.59
CA ASP A 160 9.66 28.21 -1.55
C ASP A 160 10.10 27.35 -2.74
N ALA A 161 11.22 26.63 -2.64
CA ALA A 161 11.85 26.00 -3.79
C ALA A 161 11.99 24.48 -3.70
N ILE A 162 11.62 23.79 -4.79
CA ILE A 162 12.04 22.41 -5.08
C ILE A 162 13.17 22.45 -6.12
N GLY A 163 14.32 21.87 -5.79
CA GLY A 163 15.45 21.67 -6.69
C GLY A 163 15.73 20.19 -6.94
N LEU A 164 15.60 19.73 -8.17
CA LEU A 164 15.91 18.37 -8.62
C LEU A 164 17.10 18.44 -9.57
N ARG A 165 18.19 17.71 -9.27
CA ARG A 165 19.43 17.82 -10.03
C ARG A 165 20.08 16.46 -10.27
N THR A 166 20.55 16.24 -11.50
CA THR A 166 21.43 15.13 -11.85
C THR A 166 22.67 15.69 -12.55
N THR A 167 23.86 15.35 -12.05
CA THR A 167 25.14 15.77 -12.67
C THR A 167 25.98 14.63 -13.24
N SER A 168 25.51 13.39 -13.08
CA SER A 168 26.09 12.19 -13.70
C SER A 168 24.97 11.29 -14.26
N ALA A 169 25.15 9.98 -14.35
CA ALA A 169 24.15 9.06 -14.89
C ALA A 169 23.03 8.69 -13.89
N GLY A 170 23.06 9.26 -12.68
CA GLY A 170 22.08 9.00 -11.62
C GLY A 170 20.68 9.52 -11.90
N ASN A 171 19.70 9.00 -11.17
CA ASN A 171 18.29 9.37 -11.35
C ASN A 171 17.71 10.03 -10.09
N VAL A 172 16.81 11.00 -10.27
CA VAL A 172 16.02 11.58 -9.19
C VAL A 172 14.54 11.39 -9.49
N THR A 173 13.85 10.63 -8.65
CA THR A 173 12.42 10.37 -8.76
C THR A 173 11.71 10.96 -7.54
N LEU A 174 10.83 11.93 -7.78
CA LEU A 174 9.99 12.59 -6.79
C LEU A 174 8.53 12.13 -6.97
N LEU A 175 8.08 11.21 -6.13
CA LEU A 175 6.73 10.67 -6.13
C LEU A 175 5.92 11.26 -4.97
N SER A 176 4.89 12.04 -5.30
CA SER A 176 3.90 12.53 -4.36
C SER A 176 2.50 12.24 -4.83
N ARG A 177 2.03 11.03 -4.50
CA ARG A 177 0.82 10.41 -5.02
C ARG A 177 -0.44 11.28 -4.86
N GLN A 178 -0.49 12.14 -3.85
CA GLN A 178 -1.64 13.02 -3.58
C GLN A 178 -1.37 14.47 -3.99
N VAL A 179 -0.39 15.12 -3.36
CA VAL A 179 -0.17 16.57 -3.49
C VAL A 179 1.32 16.86 -3.60
N LEU A 180 1.69 17.70 -4.57
CA LEU A 180 3.01 18.31 -4.68
C LEU A 180 2.86 19.82 -4.91
N THR A 181 3.25 20.63 -3.94
CA THR A 181 3.11 22.10 -4.01
C THR A 181 4.43 22.80 -3.74
N ALA A 182 4.72 23.87 -4.50
CA ALA A 182 5.88 24.74 -4.32
C ALA A 182 5.64 26.15 -4.86
N ALA A 183 6.40 27.15 -4.42
CA ALA A 183 6.43 28.43 -5.13
C ALA A 183 7.25 28.29 -6.43
N THR A 184 8.38 27.59 -6.37
CA THR A 184 9.25 27.33 -7.52
C THR A 184 9.68 25.87 -7.61
N LEU A 185 9.86 25.38 -8.83
CA LEU A 185 10.36 24.04 -9.13
C LEU A 185 11.45 24.13 -10.19
N SER A 186 12.65 23.67 -9.89
CA SER A 186 13.77 23.60 -10.84
C SER A 186 14.20 22.15 -11.04
N ALA A 187 14.22 21.69 -12.28
CA ALA A 187 14.75 20.37 -12.66
C ALA A 187 15.90 20.55 -13.67
N THR A 188 17.08 20.02 -13.33
CA THR A 188 18.30 20.19 -14.13
C THR A 188 19.05 18.87 -14.32
N THR A 189 19.25 18.47 -15.57
CA THR A 189 20.13 17.34 -15.94
C THR A 189 21.30 17.83 -16.79
N THR A 190 22.53 17.55 -16.37
CA THR A 190 23.73 17.97 -17.12
C THR A 190 24.36 16.87 -17.97
N THR A 191 23.96 15.63 -17.75
CA THR A 191 24.57 14.40 -18.28
C THR A 191 23.47 13.41 -18.70
N SER A 192 23.62 12.10 -18.51
CA SER A 192 22.63 11.10 -18.91
C SER A 192 21.59 10.76 -17.83
N GLY A 193 21.64 11.42 -16.67
CA GLY A 193 20.75 11.14 -15.55
C GLY A 193 19.33 11.67 -15.76
N ASN A 194 18.33 10.91 -15.31
CA ASN A 194 16.92 11.25 -15.51
C ASN A 194 16.28 11.87 -14.26
N ILE A 195 15.33 12.78 -14.47
CA ILE A 195 14.53 13.37 -13.41
C ILE A 195 13.06 13.10 -13.71
N ALA A 196 12.33 12.59 -12.72
CA ALA A 196 10.89 12.45 -12.79
C ALA A 196 10.23 13.07 -11.56
N ALA A 197 9.20 13.88 -11.76
CA ALA A 197 8.32 14.33 -10.69
C ALA A 197 6.86 14.01 -11.02
N THR A 198 6.20 13.33 -10.09
CA THR A 198 4.90 12.70 -10.29
C THR A 198 3.96 13.09 -9.16
N SER A 199 2.80 13.66 -9.49
CA SER A 199 1.74 13.90 -8.51
C SER A 199 0.36 13.96 -9.14
N ALA A 200 -0.66 13.46 -8.42
CA ALA A 200 -2.05 13.65 -8.84
C ALA A 200 -2.44 15.14 -8.88
N ASN A 201 -1.84 15.96 -8.02
CA ASN A 201 -2.04 17.41 -7.97
C ASN A 201 -0.70 18.15 -7.81
N LEU A 202 -0.09 18.51 -8.93
CA LEU A 202 1.17 19.26 -9.00
C LEU A 202 0.91 20.76 -9.20
N THR A 203 1.05 21.58 -8.16
CA THR A 203 0.84 23.03 -8.26
C THR A 203 2.13 23.80 -7.97
N VAL A 204 2.64 24.55 -8.95
CA VAL A 204 3.80 25.43 -8.77
C VAL A 204 3.36 26.88 -8.94
N ALA A 205 3.30 27.64 -7.85
CA ALA A 205 2.61 28.92 -7.84
C ALA A 205 3.26 29.99 -8.76
N SER A 206 4.60 30.03 -8.81
CA SER A 206 5.34 31.10 -9.50
C SER A 206 6.03 30.62 -10.77
N HIS A 207 7.06 29.78 -10.63
CA HIS A 207 7.96 29.49 -11.75
C HIS A 207 8.47 28.05 -11.75
N VAL A 208 8.40 27.41 -12.90
CA VAL A 208 9.08 26.15 -13.20
C VAL A 208 10.29 26.45 -14.10
N ALA A 209 11.45 25.92 -13.74
CA ALA A 209 12.64 25.93 -14.59
C ALA A 209 13.02 24.49 -14.96
N THR A 210 13.19 24.22 -16.25
CA THR A 210 13.62 22.91 -16.77
C THR A 210 14.85 23.11 -17.63
N SER A 211 15.98 22.54 -17.22
CA SER A 211 17.27 22.69 -17.93
C SER A 211 17.87 21.33 -18.27
N LEU A 212 18.12 21.10 -19.56
CA LEU A 212 18.72 19.87 -20.06
C LEU A 212 19.97 20.22 -20.86
N SER A 213 21.16 19.98 -20.31
CA SER A 213 22.41 20.11 -21.07
C SER A 213 23.02 18.77 -21.47
N GLY A 214 22.51 17.65 -20.96
CA GLY A 214 22.95 16.30 -21.30
C GLY A 214 21.94 15.48 -22.10
N SER A 215 22.12 14.15 -22.12
CA SER A 215 21.24 13.20 -22.80
C SER A 215 20.13 12.63 -21.91
N GLY A 216 20.07 13.03 -20.64
CA GLY A 216 19.05 12.60 -19.69
C GLY A 216 17.67 13.17 -20.00
N THR A 217 16.64 12.56 -19.43
CA THR A 217 15.24 12.96 -19.63
C THR A 217 14.69 13.65 -18.39
N ILE A 218 13.89 14.70 -18.58
CA ILE A 218 13.09 15.31 -17.51
C ILE A 218 11.62 15.06 -17.81
N THR A 219 10.91 14.42 -16.89
CA THR A 219 9.49 14.08 -17.04
C THR A 219 8.68 14.61 -15.86
N TYR A 220 7.61 15.33 -16.15
CA TYR A 220 6.54 15.63 -15.19
C TYR A 220 5.33 14.77 -15.53
N THR A 221 4.74 14.11 -14.53
CA THR A 221 3.52 13.30 -14.74
C THR A 221 2.42 13.65 -13.75
N GLY A 222 1.17 13.45 -14.20
CA GLY A 222 -0.05 13.78 -13.47
C GLY A 222 -0.69 15.09 -13.93
N HIS A 223 -1.61 15.62 -13.14
CA HIS A 223 -2.29 16.88 -13.46
C HIS A 223 -1.61 18.03 -12.72
N GLY A 224 -0.93 18.90 -13.47
CA GLY A 224 -0.29 20.07 -12.87
C GLY A 224 -0.70 21.41 -13.48
N ALA A 225 -0.47 22.48 -12.71
CA ALA A 225 -0.61 23.86 -13.13
C ALA A 225 0.57 24.70 -12.62
N CYS A 226 0.99 25.70 -13.42
CA CYS A 226 2.01 26.63 -12.97
C CYS A 226 1.84 28.07 -13.49
N GLY A 227 2.51 29.02 -12.86
CA GLY A 227 2.57 30.42 -13.33
C GLY A 227 3.35 30.53 -14.63
N ASN A 228 4.67 30.51 -14.53
CA ASN A 228 5.58 30.58 -15.66
C ASN A 228 6.43 29.32 -15.77
N HIS A 229 6.83 28.95 -16.98
CA HIS A 229 7.74 27.83 -17.24
C HIS A 229 8.82 28.22 -18.23
N SER A 230 10.08 28.16 -17.79
CA SER A 230 11.24 28.34 -18.67
C SER A 230 11.91 26.99 -18.94
N ILE A 231 12.02 26.63 -20.22
CA ILE A 231 12.68 25.39 -20.66
C ILE A 231 13.91 25.75 -21.49
N THR A 232 15.07 25.26 -21.06
CA THR A 232 16.34 25.41 -21.78
C THR A 232 16.91 24.03 -22.11
N GLN A 233 16.84 23.63 -23.37
CA GLN A 233 17.33 22.35 -23.86
C GLN A 233 18.54 22.55 -24.77
N MET A 234 19.72 22.28 -24.23
CA MET A 234 21.01 22.35 -24.93
C MET A 234 21.60 20.97 -25.24
N GLY A 235 21.21 19.93 -24.51
CA GLY A 235 21.64 18.54 -24.72
C GLY A 235 20.63 17.70 -25.50
N PRO A 236 21.02 16.51 -26.02
CA PRO A 236 20.16 15.67 -26.86
C PRO A 236 19.03 14.94 -26.10
N GLY A 237 18.90 15.14 -24.79
CA GLY A 237 17.83 14.58 -23.97
C GLY A 237 16.47 15.22 -24.22
N ASN A 238 15.41 14.56 -23.76
CA ASN A 238 14.02 14.98 -23.99
C ASN A 238 13.38 15.58 -22.75
N ALA A 239 12.47 16.53 -22.95
CA ALA A 239 11.69 17.15 -21.88
C ALA A 239 10.20 16.86 -22.05
N TYR A 240 9.64 16.01 -21.18
CA TYR A 240 8.21 15.67 -21.17
C TYR A 240 7.49 16.47 -20.09
N THR A 241 7.05 17.67 -20.43
CA THR A 241 6.53 18.64 -19.45
C THR A 241 5.05 19.01 -19.62
N SER A 242 4.41 18.47 -20.65
CA SER A 242 3.01 18.74 -21.01
C SER A 242 1.98 18.35 -19.95
N ALA A 243 2.36 17.56 -18.95
CA ALA A 243 1.53 17.27 -17.78
C ALA A 243 1.19 18.54 -16.95
N MET A 244 2.07 19.55 -16.98
CA MET A 244 1.87 20.84 -16.32
C MET A 244 1.31 21.87 -17.29
N GLN A 245 0.13 22.41 -16.98
CA GLN A 245 -0.46 23.52 -17.71
C GLN A 245 0.02 24.85 -17.10
N CYS A 246 1.03 25.45 -17.71
CA CYS A 246 1.57 26.72 -17.23
C CYS A 246 0.90 27.91 -17.93
N ALA A 247 0.79 29.07 -17.27
CA ALA A 247 0.21 30.24 -17.91
C ALA A 247 1.10 30.74 -19.05
N ASN A 248 2.37 30.99 -18.77
CA ASN A 248 3.35 31.39 -19.79
C ASN A 248 4.47 30.37 -19.86
N THR A 249 4.81 29.92 -21.06
CA THR A 249 5.91 28.98 -21.29
C THR A 249 6.88 29.55 -22.29
N SER A 250 8.17 29.58 -21.96
CA SER A 250 9.25 29.92 -22.88
C SER A 250 10.16 28.71 -23.10
N VAL A 251 10.51 28.45 -24.35
CA VAL A 251 11.34 27.31 -24.74
C VAL A 251 12.53 27.79 -25.57
N LEU A 252 13.73 27.48 -25.12
CA LEU A 252 14.97 27.60 -25.89
C LEU A 252 15.49 26.18 -26.18
N ALA A 253 15.32 25.72 -27.42
CA ALA A 253 15.73 24.38 -27.86
C ALA A 253 16.86 24.49 -28.89
N THR A 254 18.08 24.14 -28.49
CA THR A 254 19.30 24.27 -29.33
C THR A 254 19.93 22.94 -29.70
N SER A 255 19.26 21.82 -29.41
CA SER A 255 19.80 20.45 -29.55
C SER A 255 18.93 19.56 -30.46
N THR A 256 19.18 18.26 -30.46
CA THR A 256 18.40 17.25 -31.20
C THR A 256 17.25 16.62 -30.38
N GLY A 257 17.13 16.95 -29.09
CA GLY A 257 16.09 16.38 -28.23
C GLY A 257 14.72 17.02 -28.47
N ASP A 258 13.65 16.34 -28.08
CA ASP A 258 12.29 16.85 -28.23
C ASP A 258 11.76 17.45 -26.92
N VAL A 259 11.02 18.55 -27.04
CA VAL A 259 10.38 19.23 -25.91
C VAL A 259 8.87 19.12 -26.08
N TYR A 260 8.19 18.54 -25.08
CA TYR A 260 6.73 18.47 -25.02
C TYR A 260 6.22 19.45 -23.96
N VAL A 261 5.39 20.41 -24.38
CA VAL A 261 4.91 21.50 -23.52
C VAL A 261 3.40 21.64 -23.57
N ALA A 262 2.85 22.23 -22.52
CA ALA A 262 1.50 22.77 -22.49
C ALA A 262 1.56 24.21 -21.93
N SER A 263 0.72 25.09 -22.49
CA SER A 263 0.57 26.48 -22.03
C SER A 263 -0.88 26.93 -22.19
N SER A 264 -1.41 27.69 -21.23
CA SER A 264 -2.78 28.23 -21.27
C SER A 264 -2.88 29.66 -21.77
N HIS A 265 -1.80 30.45 -21.74
CA HIS A 265 -1.83 31.87 -22.16
C HIS A 265 -0.86 32.15 -23.31
N ALA A 266 0.44 32.11 -23.03
CA ALA A 266 1.47 32.43 -24.01
C ALA A 266 2.54 31.33 -24.11
N LEU A 267 2.91 30.98 -25.33
CA LEU A 267 4.02 30.08 -25.65
C LEU A 267 5.00 30.81 -26.57
N ASP A 268 6.24 30.98 -26.11
CA ASP A 268 7.33 31.57 -26.91
C ASP A 268 8.45 30.55 -27.13
N VAL A 269 8.72 30.23 -28.39
CA VAL A 269 9.66 29.16 -28.78
C VAL A 269 10.79 29.71 -29.64
N THR A 270 12.00 29.60 -29.12
CA THR A 270 13.25 29.81 -29.86
C THR A 270 13.90 28.46 -30.13
N GLN A 271 13.70 27.93 -31.33
CA GLN A 271 14.30 26.69 -31.78
C GLN A 271 15.51 26.98 -32.69
N LEU A 272 16.70 26.60 -32.24
CA LEU A 272 17.97 26.70 -32.98
C LEU A 272 18.51 25.32 -33.39
N GLY A 273 18.03 24.24 -32.75
CA GLY A 273 18.44 22.86 -33.00
C GLY A 273 17.52 22.07 -33.91
N ALA A 274 17.86 20.80 -34.14
CA ALA A 274 17.10 19.88 -35.00
C ALA A 274 15.94 19.17 -34.27
N GLY A 275 15.90 19.23 -32.94
CA GLY A 275 14.83 18.67 -32.13
C GLY A 275 13.53 19.46 -32.25
N THR A 276 12.39 18.84 -31.97
CA THR A 276 11.06 19.43 -32.20
C THR A 276 10.43 19.89 -30.89
N VAL A 277 9.78 21.05 -30.91
CA VAL A 277 8.91 21.50 -29.82
C VAL A 277 7.47 21.13 -30.14
N PHE A 278 6.92 20.22 -29.33
CA PHE A 278 5.55 19.74 -29.44
C PHE A 278 4.64 20.47 -28.45
N LEU A 279 3.61 21.14 -29.00
CA LEU A 279 2.50 21.66 -28.21
C LEU A 279 1.45 20.55 -28.05
N VAL A 280 1.31 20.08 -26.81
CA VAL A 280 0.33 19.05 -26.46
C VAL A 280 -0.95 19.73 -25.99
N SER A 281 -2.03 19.49 -26.72
CA SER A 281 -3.37 19.98 -26.33
C SER A 281 -4.20 18.82 -25.81
N SER A 282 -4.78 18.95 -24.61
CA SER A 282 -5.71 17.93 -24.09
C SER A 282 -7.16 18.34 -24.38
N LYS A 283 -7.99 17.36 -24.78
CA LYS A 283 -9.43 17.58 -25.00
C LYS A 283 -10.16 18.04 -23.74
N GLU A 284 -9.67 17.64 -22.56
CA GLU A 284 -10.20 18.08 -21.26
C GLU A 284 -9.81 19.52 -20.90
N LYS A 285 -8.66 20.01 -21.36
CA LYS A 285 -8.14 21.36 -21.03
C LYS A 285 -8.48 22.42 -22.09
N GLY A 286 -9.13 22.03 -23.19
CA GLY A 286 -10.11 22.86 -23.92
C GLY A 286 -9.67 24.20 -24.53
N GLN A 287 -8.40 24.60 -24.51
CA GLN A 287 -7.96 25.82 -25.20
C GLN A 287 -6.48 25.77 -25.57
N ALA A 288 -6.19 25.96 -26.85
CA ALA A 288 -4.85 26.30 -27.30
C ALA A 288 -4.43 27.65 -26.68
N PRO A 289 -3.13 27.86 -26.41
CA PRO A 289 -2.63 29.15 -25.92
C PRO A 289 -3.08 30.29 -26.83
N LEU A 290 -3.44 31.43 -26.23
CA LEU A 290 -3.92 32.62 -26.94
C LEU A 290 -2.83 33.25 -27.82
N GLN A 291 -1.57 33.08 -27.44
CA GLN A 291 -0.42 33.62 -28.15
C GLN A 291 0.64 32.53 -28.31
N VAL A 292 1.02 32.25 -29.56
CA VAL A 292 2.13 31.35 -29.89
C VAL A 292 3.11 32.12 -30.77
N SER A 293 4.38 32.17 -30.34
CA SER A 293 5.51 32.72 -31.08
C SER A 293 6.53 31.61 -31.34
N GLY A 294 7.08 31.55 -32.56
CA GLY A 294 8.01 30.51 -32.99
C GLY A 294 7.37 29.31 -33.70
N THR A 295 8.21 28.31 -33.99
CA THR A 295 7.79 27.07 -34.69
C THR A 295 7.42 26.00 -33.67
N VAL A 296 6.22 25.42 -33.80
CA VAL A 296 5.74 24.30 -32.96
C VAL A 296 5.05 23.26 -33.82
N SER A 297 5.11 22.00 -33.39
CA SER A 297 4.29 20.91 -33.93
C SER A 297 3.17 20.59 -32.95
N THR A 298 1.92 20.55 -33.41
CA THR A 298 0.78 20.24 -32.54
C THR A 298 0.53 18.74 -32.52
N VAL A 299 0.47 18.16 -31.33
CA VAL A 299 0.05 16.76 -31.13
C VAL A 299 -1.26 16.78 -30.36
N VAL A 300 -2.27 16.14 -30.95
CA VAL A 300 -3.58 15.94 -30.33
C VAL A 300 -3.58 14.52 -29.80
N ASP A 301 -3.68 14.39 -28.48
CA ASP A 301 -4.09 13.13 -27.85
C ASP A 301 -3.13 11.95 -28.02
N GLU A 302 -1.87 12.15 -27.63
CA GLU A 302 -1.11 11.08 -27.01
C GLU A 302 -0.54 11.65 -25.71
N LEU A 303 -0.99 11.13 -24.56
CA LEU A 303 -0.09 11.05 -23.42
C LEU A 303 1.07 10.18 -23.91
N THR A 304 2.10 10.80 -24.49
CA THR A 304 3.45 10.22 -24.51
C THR A 304 3.95 10.24 -23.07
N THR A 305 3.25 9.55 -22.17
CA THR A 305 3.80 9.12 -20.89
C THR A 305 4.88 8.14 -21.25
N THR A 306 6.10 8.66 -21.42
CA THR A 306 7.27 7.85 -21.14
C THR A 306 7.03 7.28 -19.76
N THR A 307 7.08 5.95 -19.66
CA THR A 307 6.98 5.25 -18.39
C THR A 307 7.95 5.96 -17.44
N PRO A 308 7.48 6.48 -16.29
CA PRO A 308 8.38 7.08 -15.33
C PRO A 308 9.51 6.10 -15.02
N PRO A 309 10.72 6.58 -14.68
CA PRO A 309 11.82 5.72 -14.29
C PRO A 309 11.31 4.68 -13.29
N LEU A 310 11.62 3.41 -13.57
CA LEU A 310 11.09 2.25 -12.87
C LEU A 310 11.18 2.49 -11.36
N LEU A 311 10.04 2.51 -10.65
CA LEU A 311 10.04 2.54 -9.20
C LEU A 311 10.75 1.27 -8.73
N VAL A 312 11.89 1.43 -8.08
CA VAL A 312 12.63 0.29 -7.55
C VAL A 312 11.94 -0.11 -6.25
N ALA A 313 11.71 -1.42 -6.10
CA ALA A 313 11.16 -1.96 -4.86
C ALA A 313 12.14 -1.65 -3.71
N ILE A 314 11.61 -1.17 -2.59
CA ILE A 314 12.42 -0.85 -1.42
C ILE A 314 13.03 -2.14 -0.89
N PRO A 315 14.36 -2.21 -0.71
CA PRO A 315 15.00 -3.41 -0.20
C PRO A 315 14.49 -3.77 1.19
N PRO A 316 14.32 -5.07 1.50
CA PRO A 316 13.83 -5.50 2.81
C PRO A 316 14.80 -5.08 3.93
N HIS A 317 14.26 -4.79 5.10
CA HIS A 317 15.01 -4.40 6.31
C HIS A 317 15.62 -5.61 7.04
N VAL A 318 16.26 -6.51 6.29
CA VAL A 318 16.80 -7.77 6.79
C VAL A 318 18.15 -8.03 6.13
N LEU A 319 19.16 -8.47 6.89
CA LEU A 319 20.39 -9.02 6.34
C LEU A 319 20.06 -10.19 5.41
N GLN A 320 20.17 -9.99 4.10
CA GLN A 320 19.97 -11.08 3.14
C GLN A 320 21.19 -11.99 3.21
N GLY A 321 21.04 -13.17 3.82
CA GLY A 321 22.03 -14.23 3.72
C GLY A 321 22.11 -14.71 2.28
N SER A 322 23.26 -14.57 1.63
CA SER A 322 23.46 -15.10 0.29
C SER A 322 23.33 -16.64 0.31
N PRO A 323 22.66 -17.27 -0.67
CA PRO A 323 22.60 -18.71 -0.76
C PRO A 323 23.94 -19.27 -1.22
N HIS A 324 24.50 -20.18 -0.41
CA HIS A 324 25.62 -21.12 -0.65
C HIS A 324 27.03 -20.73 -0.18
N HIS A 325 27.48 -21.31 0.94
CA HIS A 325 28.30 -22.53 0.94
C HIS A 325 28.39 -23.10 2.37
N ALA A 326 27.71 -24.21 2.62
CA ALA A 326 27.69 -24.85 3.94
C ALA A 326 29.00 -25.58 4.23
N THR A 327 29.78 -25.08 5.20
CA THR A 327 30.80 -25.87 5.90
C THR A 327 30.64 -25.74 7.42
N SER A 328 29.82 -26.66 7.98
CA SER A 328 30.02 -27.38 9.25
C SER A 328 30.63 -26.61 10.45
N SER A 329 29.81 -26.12 11.43
CA SER A 329 30.31 -25.82 12.80
C SER A 329 29.27 -25.64 13.95
N ARG A 330 28.61 -26.74 14.38
CA ARG A 330 28.08 -27.03 15.76
C ARG A 330 27.16 -26.01 16.48
N HIS A 331 25.85 -26.21 16.27
CA HIS A 331 24.68 -26.27 17.18
C HIS A 331 24.67 -25.56 18.56
N ARG A 332 23.89 -24.47 18.66
CA ARG A 332 22.78 -24.41 19.64
C ARG A 332 21.55 -25.00 18.96
N HIS A 333 20.82 -25.87 19.65
CA HIS A 333 19.64 -26.56 19.12
C HIS A 333 18.47 -25.58 18.88
N ARG A 334 18.51 -24.81 17.79
CA ARG A 334 17.25 -24.52 17.10
C ARG A 334 16.71 -25.85 16.61
N ASN A 335 15.43 -26.13 16.88
CA ASN A 335 14.78 -27.28 16.29
C ASN A 335 14.97 -27.14 14.78
N PRO A 336 15.57 -28.15 14.11
CA PRO A 336 15.77 -28.08 12.68
C PRO A 336 14.41 -27.87 12.00
N PRO A 337 14.36 -27.16 10.86
CA PRO A 337 13.14 -27.11 10.07
C PRO A 337 12.69 -28.53 9.74
N VAL A 338 11.40 -28.77 9.87
CA VAL A 338 10.80 -30.06 9.56
C VAL A 338 10.44 -30.05 8.08
N GLU A 339 11.07 -30.93 7.31
CA GLU A 339 10.85 -31.06 5.87
C GLU A 339 10.08 -32.33 5.55
N TYR A 340 8.98 -32.19 4.82
CA TYR A 340 8.23 -33.30 4.23
C TYR A 340 8.27 -33.18 2.71
N THR A 341 8.67 -34.25 2.03
CA THR A 341 8.63 -34.33 0.56
C THR A 341 7.51 -35.26 0.13
N ILE A 342 6.63 -34.76 -0.72
CA ILE A 342 5.46 -35.45 -1.25
C ILE A 342 5.70 -35.69 -2.74
N GLN A 343 5.50 -36.94 -3.16
CA GLN A 343 5.58 -37.32 -4.57
C GLN A 343 4.24 -37.07 -5.25
N GLY A 344 4.26 -36.43 -6.42
CA GLY A 344 3.07 -36.13 -7.21
C GLY A 344 2.84 -34.62 -7.39
N SER A 345 2.12 -34.29 -8.47
CA SER A 345 1.69 -32.91 -8.74
C SER A 345 0.51 -32.57 -7.84
N ILE A 346 0.73 -31.68 -6.87
CA ILE A 346 -0.34 -31.13 -6.05
C ILE A 346 -1.07 -30.07 -6.88
N THR A 347 -2.39 -30.23 -7.01
CA THR A 347 -3.27 -29.29 -7.72
C THR A 347 -4.15 -28.50 -6.76
N SER A 348 -4.32 -28.97 -5.54
CA SER A 348 -5.22 -28.36 -4.55
C SER A 348 -4.54 -28.25 -3.17
N LEU A 349 -4.73 -27.12 -2.50
CA LEU A 349 -4.20 -26.84 -1.15
C LEU A 349 -5.35 -26.56 -0.18
N LEU A 350 -5.39 -27.26 0.94
CA LEU A 350 -6.19 -26.91 2.11
C LEU A 350 -5.24 -26.61 3.28
N ILE A 351 -5.15 -25.34 3.66
CA ILE A 351 -4.14 -24.86 4.61
C ILE A 351 -4.86 -24.32 5.85
N ASP A 352 -4.59 -24.95 6.99
CA ASP A 352 -5.03 -24.53 8.32
C ASP A 352 -3.79 -24.31 9.20
N CYS A 353 -2.98 -23.34 8.76
CA CYS A 353 -1.77 -22.85 9.41
C CYS A 353 -1.80 -21.32 9.33
N ASP A 354 -1.35 -20.63 10.38
CA ASP A 354 -1.48 -19.17 10.44
C ASP A 354 -0.64 -18.45 9.39
N ARG A 355 0.66 -18.72 9.36
CA ARG A 355 1.60 -18.05 8.46
C ARG A 355 2.16 -19.05 7.46
N THR A 356 1.76 -18.91 6.20
CA THR A 356 2.12 -19.85 5.14
C THR A 356 2.52 -19.13 3.87
N PHE A 357 3.59 -19.60 3.25
CA PHE A 357 4.13 -19.11 2.00
C PHE A 357 4.12 -20.25 0.99
N VAL A 358 3.51 -20.02 -0.17
CA VAL A 358 3.48 -21.00 -1.27
C VAL A 358 4.31 -20.44 -2.40
N ARG A 359 5.32 -21.21 -2.83
CA ARG A 359 6.26 -20.78 -3.88
C ARG A 359 6.46 -21.87 -4.91
N ALA A 360 6.65 -21.43 -6.16
CA ALA A 360 6.97 -22.32 -7.25
C ALA A 360 8.42 -22.80 -7.14
N GLN A 361 8.65 -24.02 -7.60
CA GLN A 361 9.99 -24.54 -7.81
C GLN A 361 10.39 -24.38 -9.27
N ASP A 362 11.55 -23.74 -9.52
CA ASP A 362 12.06 -23.48 -10.88
C ASP A 362 12.54 -24.74 -11.62
N ASN A 363 12.71 -25.86 -10.92
CA ASN A 363 13.17 -27.12 -11.51
C ASN A 363 11.99 -28.08 -11.74
N ASP A 364 12.07 -28.84 -12.84
CA ASP A 364 11.10 -29.80 -13.43
C ASP A 364 10.73 -31.01 -12.52
N MET A 365 10.67 -30.79 -11.20
CA MET A 365 10.38 -31.80 -10.20
C MET A 365 8.88 -31.98 -10.04
N THR A 366 8.46 -33.24 -10.02
CA THR A 366 7.09 -33.69 -9.73
C THR A 366 6.81 -33.77 -8.23
N THR A 367 7.54 -33.03 -7.40
CA THR A 367 7.48 -33.15 -5.94
C THR A 367 7.06 -31.85 -5.29
N THR A 368 6.20 -31.94 -4.29
CA THR A 368 5.87 -30.83 -3.39
C THR A 368 6.63 -30.99 -2.09
N LYS A 369 7.16 -29.90 -1.54
CA LYS A 369 7.83 -29.89 -0.24
C LYS A 369 7.10 -29.00 0.74
N ILE A 370 6.98 -29.45 1.98
CA ILE A 370 6.53 -28.66 3.11
C ILE A 370 7.73 -28.46 4.01
N ILE A 371 8.10 -27.21 4.28
CA ILE A 371 9.18 -26.86 5.19
C ILE A 371 8.53 -26.03 6.31
N ALA A 372 8.40 -26.64 7.49
CA ALA A 372 7.90 -25.93 8.66
C ALA A 372 9.09 -25.49 9.51
N THR A 373 9.28 -24.19 9.60
CA THR A 373 10.31 -23.58 10.46
C THR A 373 9.65 -23.18 11.77
N PRO A 374 9.96 -23.88 12.88
CA PRO A 374 9.40 -23.53 14.18
C PRO A 374 9.92 -22.16 14.64
N ASP A 375 9.05 -21.38 15.26
CA ASP A 375 9.44 -20.15 15.94
C ASP A 375 10.46 -20.45 17.06
N ALA A 376 11.35 -19.51 17.35
CA ALA A 376 12.30 -19.61 18.46
C ALA A 376 11.63 -19.91 19.82
N LYS A 377 10.37 -19.51 19.98
CA LYS A 377 9.54 -19.74 21.18
C LYS A 377 8.78 -21.07 21.15
N ALA A 378 8.83 -21.82 20.06
CA ALA A 378 8.06 -23.06 19.93
C ALA A 378 8.63 -24.20 20.81
N PRO A 379 7.77 -25.03 21.44
CA PRO A 379 8.20 -26.06 22.39
C PRO A 379 8.98 -27.19 21.72
N ALA A 380 9.89 -27.87 22.43
CA ALA A 380 10.80 -28.88 21.84
C ALA A 380 10.12 -30.04 21.04
N ASN A 381 8.81 -30.26 21.21
CA ASN A 381 8.03 -31.30 20.53
C ASN A 381 7.19 -30.78 19.37
N VAL A 382 7.52 -29.60 18.79
CA VAL A 382 6.66 -28.97 17.77
C VAL A 382 6.34 -29.94 16.64
N GLU A 383 7.25 -30.80 16.17
CA GLU A 383 7.03 -31.69 15.01
C GLU A 383 5.69 -32.46 15.06
N SER A 384 5.23 -32.84 16.26
CA SER A 384 3.94 -33.53 16.46
C SER A 384 2.69 -32.67 16.17
N MET A 385 2.88 -31.36 15.97
CA MET A 385 1.86 -30.34 15.80
C MET A 385 1.69 -29.93 14.33
N LEU A 386 2.60 -30.33 13.43
CA LEU A 386 2.38 -30.22 11.99
C LEU A 386 1.83 -31.54 11.46
N LEU A 387 0.60 -31.51 10.96
CA LEU A 387 -0.06 -32.65 10.36
C LEU A 387 -0.28 -32.36 8.88
N HIS A 388 -0.10 -33.37 8.04
CA HIS A 388 -0.42 -33.27 6.62
C HIS A 388 -1.08 -34.57 6.12
N SER A 389 -1.94 -34.44 5.12
CA SER A 389 -2.50 -35.57 4.38
C SER A 389 -2.55 -35.24 2.89
N VAL A 390 -2.42 -36.28 2.07
CA VAL A 390 -2.54 -36.19 0.61
C VAL A 390 -3.66 -37.10 0.20
N GLU A 391 -4.66 -36.54 -0.46
CA GLU A 391 -5.85 -37.24 -0.92
C GLU A 391 -6.05 -36.97 -2.41
N VAL A 392 -6.59 -37.95 -3.14
CA VAL A 392 -7.02 -37.74 -4.52
C VAL A 392 -8.53 -37.59 -4.51
N VAL A 393 -9.02 -36.39 -4.83
CA VAL A 393 -10.45 -36.05 -4.85
C VAL A 393 -10.80 -35.69 -6.28
N ASP A 394 -11.69 -36.46 -6.90
CA ASP A 394 -12.14 -36.24 -8.29
C ASP A 394 -11.03 -36.14 -9.36
N GLY A 395 -9.88 -36.76 -9.07
CA GLY A 395 -8.69 -36.74 -9.95
C GLY A 395 -7.69 -35.63 -9.64
N ASP A 396 -8.04 -34.68 -8.78
CA ASP A 396 -7.14 -33.67 -8.23
C ASP A 396 -6.41 -34.19 -7.00
N THR A 397 -5.14 -33.79 -6.86
CA THR A 397 -4.35 -34.16 -5.69
C THR A 397 -4.41 -33.02 -4.68
N LEU A 398 -5.15 -33.25 -3.60
CA LEU A 398 -5.35 -32.34 -2.49
C LEU A 398 -4.29 -32.57 -1.41
N LEU A 399 -3.51 -31.53 -1.13
CA LEU A 399 -2.65 -31.45 0.03
C LEU A 399 -3.37 -30.70 1.15
N THR A 400 -3.62 -31.38 2.27
CA THR A 400 -4.06 -30.73 3.51
C THR A 400 -2.86 -30.52 4.42
N VAL A 401 -2.66 -29.30 4.90
CA VAL A 401 -1.63 -28.94 5.89
C VAL A 401 -2.32 -28.31 7.09
N TRP A 402 -2.11 -28.88 8.27
CA TRP A 402 -2.72 -28.43 9.51
C TRP A 402 -1.68 -28.17 10.59
N CYS A 403 -1.73 -27.00 11.20
CA CYS A 403 -0.91 -26.61 12.33
C CYS A 403 -1.77 -26.61 13.59
N GLN A 404 -1.51 -27.56 14.49
CA GLN A 404 -2.25 -27.68 15.73
C GLN A 404 -2.04 -26.43 16.58
N HIS A 405 -3.11 -25.66 16.79
CA HIS A 405 -3.07 -24.50 17.65
C HIS A 405 -3.05 -24.91 19.11
N THR A 406 -2.14 -24.33 19.89
CA THR A 406 -2.27 -24.33 21.36
C THR A 406 -2.84 -22.99 21.80
N PRO A 407 -3.76 -22.94 22.77
CA PRO A 407 -4.39 -21.70 23.21
C PRO A 407 -3.42 -20.69 23.87
N TYR A 408 -2.13 -21.00 23.96
CA TYR A 408 -1.13 -20.21 24.68
C TYR A 408 0.01 -19.70 23.80
N VAL A 409 0.17 -20.20 22.57
CA VAL A 409 1.27 -19.81 21.69
C VAL A 409 0.70 -19.66 20.27
N GLU A 410 0.52 -18.41 19.86
CA GLU A 410 0.32 -18.03 18.47
C GLU A 410 1.68 -18.11 17.75
N ASN A 411 1.69 -18.35 16.43
CA ASN A 411 2.91 -18.34 15.60
C ASN A 411 3.92 -19.45 15.89
N LEU A 412 3.46 -20.67 16.14
CA LEU A 412 4.37 -21.79 16.33
C LEU A 412 5.24 -22.09 15.10
N TYR A 413 4.78 -21.71 13.91
CA TYR A 413 5.41 -22.05 12.64
C TYR A 413 5.32 -20.96 11.60
N VAL A 414 6.39 -20.86 10.81
CA VAL A 414 6.34 -20.39 9.43
C VAL A 414 6.36 -21.61 8.53
N VAL A 415 5.35 -21.75 7.67
CA VAL A 415 5.22 -22.89 6.75
C VAL A 415 5.52 -22.45 5.32
N ASP A 416 6.54 -23.01 4.72
CA ASP A 416 6.82 -22.91 3.29
C ASP A 416 6.29 -24.14 2.57
N ILE A 417 5.47 -23.94 1.54
CA ILE A 417 5.02 -24.98 0.63
C ILE A 417 5.64 -24.71 -0.74
N VAL A 418 6.59 -25.55 -1.14
CA VAL A 418 7.25 -25.48 -2.44
C VAL A 418 6.52 -26.44 -3.38
N VAL A 419 5.88 -25.90 -4.40
CA VAL A 419 5.04 -26.66 -5.35
C VAL A 419 5.67 -26.63 -6.76
N PRO A 420 5.36 -27.60 -7.63
CA PRO A 420 5.72 -27.49 -9.04
C PRO A 420 5.16 -26.20 -9.65
N ALA A 421 5.91 -25.59 -10.56
CA ALA A 421 5.46 -24.37 -11.22
C ALA A 421 4.12 -24.61 -11.94
N GLN A 422 3.20 -23.65 -11.79
CA GLN A 422 1.90 -23.61 -12.41
C GLN A 422 1.04 -24.85 -12.13
N SER A 423 1.11 -25.40 -10.92
CA SER A 423 0.36 -26.62 -10.57
C SER A 423 -0.95 -26.33 -9.84
N ILE A 424 -1.06 -25.21 -9.12
CA ILE A 424 -2.13 -24.98 -8.15
C ILE A 424 -3.39 -24.41 -8.80
N GLN A 425 -4.50 -25.12 -8.67
CA GLN A 425 -5.82 -24.77 -9.18
C GLN A 425 -6.77 -24.35 -8.06
N TYR A 426 -6.67 -25.00 -6.89
CA TYR A 426 -7.55 -24.74 -5.76
C TYR A 426 -6.75 -24.42 -4.51
N VAL A 427 -7.18 -23.39 -3.77
CA VAL A 427 -6.64 -23.04 -2.46
C VAL A 427 -7.79 -22.73 -1.51
N ALA A 428 -7.81 -23.39 -0.36
CA ALA A 428 -8.66 -23.04 0.77
C ALA A 428 -7.78 -22.74 1.98
N PHE A 429 -7.95 -21.55 2.55
CA PHE A 429 -7.19 -21.08 3.71
C PHE A 429 -8.08 -20.88 4.92
N ARG A 430 -7.65 -21.42 6.06
CA ARG A 430 -8.32 -21.33 7.38
C ARG A 430 -7.42 -20.72 8.45
N GLY A 431 -6.21 -20.28 8.09
CA GLY A 431 -5.31 -19.63 9.03
C GLY A 431 -5.82 -18.25 9.47
N ARG A 432 -5.34 -17.78 10.62
CA ARG A 432 -5.73 -16.48 11.19
C ARG A 432 -4.81 -15.34 10.81
N GLN A 433 -3.66 -15.64 10.22
CA GLN A 433 -2.69 -14.62 9.78
C GLN A 433 -2.63 -14.49 8.27
N HIS A 434 -1.63 -15.03 7.60
CA HIS A 434 -1.34 -14.70 6.22
C HIS A 434 -0.94 -15.91 5.41
N LEU A 435 -1.58 -16.05 4.26
CA LEU A 435 -1.16 -16.92 3.17
C LEU A 435 -0.63 -16.05 2.03
N VAL A 436 0.59 -16.31 1.57
CA VAL A 436 1.14 -15.64 0.38
C VAL A 436 1.38 -16.67 -0.71
N LEU A 437 0.76 -16.46 -1.87
CA LEU A 437 0.98 -17.21 -3.10
C LEU A 437 1.91 -16.39 -4.00
N TYR A 438 3.16 -16.85 -4.13
CA TYR A 438 4.16 -16.21 -4.98
C TYR A 438 3.95 -16.52 -6.47
N PRO A 439 4.61 -15.76 -7.37
CA PRO A 439 4.50 -15.97 -8.80
C PRO A 439 4.78 -17.41 -9.24
N HIS A 440 4.17 -17.79 -10.36
CA HIS A 440 4.30 -19.11 -10.99
C HIS A 440 3.78 -20.29 -10.16
N THR A 441 3.01 -20.06 -9.10
CA THR A 441 2.37 -21.14 -8.33
C THR A 441 1.04 -21.57 -8.94
N LEU A 442 0.26 -20.61 -9.42
CA LEU A 442 -1.07 -20.83 -9.96
C LEU A 442 -1.04 -21.45 -11.35
N HIS A 443 -1.93 -22.40 -11.58
CA HIS A 443 -2.03 -23.08 -12.85
C HIS A 443 -2.55 -22.13 -13.94
N THR A 444 -1.68 -21.80 -14.87
CA THR A 444 -2.05 -21.12 -16.11
C THR A 444 -2.03 -22.15 -17.24
N SER A 445 -3.03 -22.13 -18.11
CA SER A 445 -3.03 -23.06 -19.23
C SER A 445 -2.25 -22.48 -20.41
N SER A 446 -1.76 -23.37 -21.28
CA SER A 446 -1.37 -22.96 -22.62
C SER A 446 -2.60 -22.42 -23.36
N PRO A 447 -2.47 -21.43 -24.28
CA PRO A 447 -3.59 -20.86 -25.05
C PRO A 447 -4.45 -21.86 -25.85
N ARG A 448 -4.08 -23.15 -25.85
CA ARG A 448 -4.78 -24.25 -26.53
C ARG A 448 -5.60 -25.16 -25.60
N SER A 449 -5.57 -24.96 -24.28
CA SER A 449 -6.29 -25.78 -23.30
C SER A 449 -7.06 -24.90 -22.31
N THR A 450 -8.31 -24.54 -22.62
CA THR A 450 -9.10 -23.56 -21.85
C THR A 450 -9.98 -24.20 -20.77
N ASN A 451 -9.58 -25.35 -20.19
CA ASN A 451 -10.43 -26.12 -19.26
C ASN A 451 -9.99 -26.04 -17.79
N VAL A 452 -9.01 -25.19 -17.46
CA VAL A 452 -8.51 -25.05 -16.08
C VAL A 452 -9.37 -24.05 -15.33
N SER A 453 -9.83 -24.37 -14.13
CA SER A 453 -10.54 -23.42 -13.26
C SER A 453 -9.73 -23.13 -12.02
N LEU A 454 -9.63 -21.86 -11.65
CA LEU A 454 -8.94 -21.41 -10.44
C LEU A 454 -9.96 -21.04 -9.38
N ALA A 455 -9.78 -21.53 -8.15
CA ALA A 455 -10.64 -21.19 -7.02
C ALA A 455 -9.82 -20.97 -5.75
N ILE A 456 -9.87 -19.75 -5.22
CA ILE A 456 -9.18 -19.33 -3.99
C ILE A 456 -10.24 -18.94 -2.97
N THR A 457 -10.24 -19.62 -1.83
CA THR A 457 -11.22 -19.45 -0.78
C THR A 457 -10.54 -19.16 0.56
N ASN A 458 -11.03 -18.15 1.26
CA ASN A 458 -10.63 -17.78 2.61
C ASN A 458 -11.81 -18.00 3.56
N GLU A 459 -11.65 -18.92 4.50
CA GLU A 459 -12.73 -19.40 5.36
C GLU A 459 -12.66 -18.84 6.79
N ASP A 460 -11.58 -18.12 7.15
CA ASP A 460 -11.39 -17.59 8.51
C ASP A 460 -10.93 -16.10 8.46
N ARG A 461 -10.17 -15.64 9.46
CA ARG A 461 -9.77 -14.24 9.67
C ARG A 461 -8.48 -13.82 8.96
N GLY A 462 -7.66 -14.76 8.51
CA GLY A 462 -6.38 -14.43 7.89
C GLY A 462 -6.51 -13.82 6.50
N ASN A 463 -5.45 -13.27 5.94
CA ASN A 463 -5.43 -12.66 4.61
C ASN A 463 -4.70 -13.55 3.61
N ILE A 464 -5.23 -13.63 2.39
CA ILE A 464 -4.56 -14.29 1.26
C ILE A 464 -4.02 -13.22 0.32
N PHE A 465 -2.71 -13.23 0.07
CA PHE A 465 -2.05 -12.37 -0.90
C PHE A 465 -1.64 -13.22 -2.10
N ILE A 466 -2.10 -12.85 -3.29
CA ILE A 466 -1.75 -13.51 -4.54
C ILE A 466 -0.90 -12.57 -5.38
N GLN A 467 0.26 -13.05 -5.78
CA GLN A 467 1.13 -12.38 -6.74
C GLN A 467 1.40 -13.30 -7.93
N ASP A 468 1.20 -12.78 -9.13
CA ASP A 468 1.70 -13.39 -10.35
C ASP A 468 1.98 -12.31 -11.41
N SER A 469 2.75 -12.68 -12.42
CA SER A 469 3.04 -11.84 -13.58
C SER A 469 1.84 -11.74 -14.52
N ALA A 470 1.14 -12.86 -14.75
CA ALA A 470 -0.06 -12.96 -15.56
C ALA A 470 -0.82 -14.26 -15.25
N VAL A 471 -2.15 -14.21 -15.34
CA VAL A 471 -3.02 -15.39 -15.32
C VAL A 471 -3.85 -15.36 -16.59
N ASP A 472 -3.45 -16.19 -17.54
CA ASP A 472 -4.03 -16.25 -18.89
C ASP A 472 -4.66 -17.61 -19.17
N ALA A 473 -5.67 -17.61 -20.05
CA ALA A 473 -6.31 -18.79 -20.62
C ALA A 473 -6.99 -19.74 -19.61
N VAL A 474 -7.27 -19.27 -18.39
CA VAL A 474 -8.08 -19.97 -17.39
C VAL A 474 -9.55 -19.94 -17.82
N HIS A 475 -10.29 -21.03 -17.64
CA HIS A 475 -11.72 -21.11 -17.90
C HIS A 475 -12.52 -20.22 -16.96
N SER A 476 -12.38 -20.44 -15.65
CA SER A 476 -13.09 -19.69 -14.61
C SER A 476 -12.16 -19.33 -13.45
N LEU A 477 -12.44 -18.20 -12.79
CA LEU A 477 -11.71 -17.73 -11.61
C LEU A 477 -12.70 -17.39 -10.50
N ALA A 478 -12.61 -18.06 -9.36
CA ALA A 478 -13.41 -17.77 -8.18
C ALA A 478 -12.55 -17.29 -7.01
N LEU A 479 -12.84 -16.10 -6.47
CA LEU A 479 -12.23 -15.54 -5.26
C LEU A 479 -13.32 -15.37 -4.20
N ARG A 480 -13.24 -16.16 -3.12
CA ARG A 480 -14.29 -16.25 -2.09
C ARG A 480 -13.73 -15.97 -0.70
N ALA A 481 -13.96 -14.79 -0.16
CA ALA A 481 -13.69 -14.47 1.24
C ALA A 481 -14.93 -14.76 2.07
N ASN A 482 -15.10 -16.02 2.52
CA ASN A 482 -16.26 -16.45 3.30
C ASN A 482 -16.16 -16.04 4.77
N GLY A 483 -14.94 -16.00 5.33
CA GLY A 483 -14.66 -15.57 6.70
C GLY A 483 -14.55 -14.05 6.86
N ALA A 484 -13.85 -13.59 7.90
CA ALA A 484 -13.60 -12.16 8.14
C ALA A 484 -12.32 -11.64 7.49
N GLY A 485 -11.49 -12.54 6.96
CA GLY A 485 -10.24 -12.21 6.30
C GLY A 485 -10.39 -11.74 4.86
N SER A 486 -9.32 -11.20 4.29
CA SER A 486 -9.33 -10.67 2.92
C SER A 486 -8.62 -11.56 1.91
N ILE A 487 -8.96 -11.40 0.63
CA ILE A 487 -8.20 -11.90 -0.51
C ILE A 487 -7.74 -10.69 -1.32
N GLN A 488 -6.43 -10.53 -1.47
CA GLN A 488 -5.82 -9.53 -2.34
C GLN A 488 -5.18 -10.21 -3.55
N TRP A 489 -5.83 -10.05 -4.70
CA TRP A 489 -5.34 -10.50 -6.00
C TRP A 489 -4.54 -9.38 -6.67
N ASN A 490 -3.23 -9.54 -6.80
CA ASN A 490 -2.35 -8.58 -7.45
C ASN A 490 -1.64 -9.24 -8.63
N VAL A 491 -2.34 -9.31 -9.76
CA VAL A 491 -1.85 -9.91 -11.00
C VAL A 491 -2.10 -8.93 -12.14
N PRO A 492 -1.06 -8.30 -12.72
CA PRO A 492 -1.20 -7.22 -13.69
C PRO A 492 -2.13 -7.55 -14.87
N ARG A 493 -2.07 -8.78 -15.37
CA ARG A 493 -2.89 -9.27 -16.47
C ARG A 493 -3.69 -10.50 -16.05
N THR A 494 -5.02 -10.40 -16.10
CA THR A 494 -5.92 -11.52 -15.78
C THR A 494 -6.92 -11.70 -16.93
N VAL A 495 -6.83 -12.82 -17.65
CA VAL A 495 -7.71 -13.16 -18.78
C VAL A 495 -8.38 -14.51 -18.53
N VAL A 496 -9.70 -14.47 -18.32
CA VAL A 496 -10.53 -15.62 -17.95
C VAL A 496 -11.57 -15.86 -19.03
N ALA A 497 -11.60 -17.06 -19.61
CA ALA A 497 -12.37 -17.35 -20.82
C ALA A 497 -13.89 -17.39 -20.61
N ASP A 498 -14.36 -17.72 -19.41
CA ASP A 498 -15.79 -17.81 -19.10
C ASP A 498 -16.15 -16.85 -17.97
N THR A 499 -15.98 -17.25 -16.71
CA THR A 499 -16.55 -16.50 -15.57
C THR A 499 -15.51 -16.12 -14.52
N ILE A 500 -15.56 -14.86 -14.07
CA ILE A 500 -14.93 -14.40 -12.81
C ILE A 500 -16.02 -14.26 -11.74
N GLU A 501 -15.85 -14.93 -10.61
CA GLU A 501 -16.71 -14.84 -9.42
C GLU A 501 -15.92 -14.21 -8.26
N LEU A 502 -16.43 -13.11 -7.72
CA LEU A 502 -15.90 -12.42 -6.55
C LEU A 502 -16.96 -12.43 -5.45
N ARG A 503 -16.63 -12.99 -4.29
CA ARG A 503 -17.59 -13.10 -3.17
C ARG A 503 -16.95 -12.68 -1.85
N ALA A 504 -17.61 -11.73 -1.19
CA ALA A 504 -17.33 -11.30 0.16
C ALA A 504 -18.48 -11.72 1.11
N GLY A 505 -18.18 -12.61 2.05
CA GLY A 505 -19.02 -13.05 3.15
C GLY A 505 -18.61 -12.41 4.47
N ASP A 506 -19.43 -12.56 5.52
CA ASP A 506 -19.17 -12.07 6.87
C ASP A 506 -18.54 -10.66 6.93
N ALA A 507 -17.27 -10.53 7.33
CA ALA A 507 -16.53 -9.26 7.26
C ALA A 507 -15.38 -9.30 6.23
N GLY A 508 -15.25 -10.40 5.49
CA GLY A 508 -14.16 -10.64 4.56
C GLY A 508 -14.28 -9.86 3.28
N SER A 509 -13.14 -9.48 2.71
CA SER A 509 -13.09 -8.60 1.54
C SER A 509 -12.32 -9.22 0.38
N VAL A 510 -12.75 -8.96 -0.85
CA VAL A 510 -12.05 -9.39 -2.06
C VAL A 510 -11.59 -8.16 -2.82
N ILE A 511 -10.27 -8.05 -3.02
CA ILE A 511 -9.64 -6.92 -3.68
C ILE A 511 -8.88 -7.44 -4.90
N LEU A 512 -9.28 -7.02 -6.09
CA LEU A 512 -8.70 -7.45 -7.36
C LEU A 512 -8.03 -6.29 -8.06
N PHE A 513 -6.69 -6.36 -8.16
CA PHE A 513 -5.84 -5.45 -8.90
C PHE A 513 -5.30 -6.14 -10.16
N ALA A 514 -5.76 -5.69 -11.31
CA ALA A 514 -5.26 -6.08 -12.63
C ALA A 514 -4.75 -4.84 -13.37
N THR A 515 -3.57 -4.36 -12.99
CA THR A 515 -3.01 -3.06 -13.38
C THR A 515 -2.81 -2.85 -14.88
N SER A 516 -2.86 -3.91 -15.71
CA SER A 516 -2.77 -3.81 -17.17
C SER A 516 -4.08 -4.20 -17.88
N GLN A 517 -4.67 -5.35 -17.55
CA GLN A 517 -5.84 -5.88 -18.26
C GLN A 517 -6.64 -6.87 -17.40
N LEU A 518 -7.96 -6.72 -17.38
CA LEU A 518 -8.93 -7.69 -16.86
C LEU A 518 -9.95 -8.01 -17.95
N SER A 519 -10.00 -9.24 -18.43
CA SER A 519 -10.93 -9.65 -19.49
C SER A 519 -11.66 -10.94 -19.14
N THR A 520 -12.98 -10.95 -19.31
CA THR A 520 -13.80 -12.15 -19.13
C THR A 520 -15.12 -12.11 -19.91
N GLU A 521 -15.77 -13.26 -20.10
CA GLU A 521 -17.12 -13.29 -20.68
C GLU A 521 -18.16 -12.81 -19.66
N ALA A 522 -18.07 -13.30 -18.42
CA ALA A 522 -18.98 -12.95 -17.34
C ALA A 522 -18.24 -12.58 -16.04
N LEU A 523 -18.71 -11.55 -15.34
CA LEU A 523 -18.18 -11.11 -14.05
C LEU A 523 -19.29 -11.01 -13.02
N THR A 524 -19.23 -11.80 -11.95
CA THR A 524 -20.15 -11.73 -10.81
C THR A 524 -19.42 -11.22 -9.58
N ALA A 525 -19.90 -10.15 -8.96
CA ALA A 525 -19.45 -9.67 -7.67
C ALA A 525 -20.59 -9.68 -6.66
N SER A 526 -20.38 -10.27 -5.48
CA SER A 526 -21.40 -10.35 -4.45
C SER A 526 -20.89 -10.07 -3.05
N THR A 527 -21.70 -9.34 -2.26
CA THR A 527 -21.47 -9.11 -0.82
C THR A 527 -22.67 -9.62 -0.02
N HIS A 528 -22.43 -10.52 0.93
CA HIS A 528 -23.48 -11.08 1.79
C HIS A 528 -23.41 -10.57 3.24
N GLY A 529 -22.27 -10.01 3.65
CA GLY A 529 -22.03 -9.46 4.98
C GLY A 529 -21.65 -7.98 4.94
N HIS A 530 -20.67 -7.59 5.75
CA HIS A 530 -20.15 -6.24 5.90
C HIS A 530 -18.86 -5.98 5.09
N GLY A 531 -18.24 -7.03 4.53
CA GLY A 531 -17.01 -6.92 3.75
C GLY A 531 -17.21 -6.36 2.34
N VAL A 532 -16.12 -6.03 1.65
CA VAL A 532 -16.17 -5.30 0.37
C VAL A 532 -15.65 -6.12 -0.80
N VAL A 533 -16.19 -5.87 -1.99
CA VAL A 533 -15.56 -6.30 -3.25
C VAL A 533 -15.04 -5.06 -3.98
N PHE A 534 -13.75 -5.03 -4.27
CA PHE A 534 -13.10 -3.92 -4.94
C PHE A 534 -12.36 -4.42 -6.18
N VAL A 535 -12.64 -3.82 -7.34
CA VAL A 535 -12.04 -4.20 -8.62
C VAL A 535 -11.40 -2.98 -9.28
N GLN A 536 -10.11 -3.11 -9.59
CA GLN A 536 -9.33 -2.07 -10.25
C GLN A 536 -8.55 -2.67 -11.42
N SER A 537 -8.73 -2.10 -12.62
CA SER A 537 -7.98 -2.50 -13.81
C SER A 537 -7.92 -1.41 -14.86
N THR A 538 -6.73 -1.10 -15.39
CA THR A 538 -6.55 -0.09 -16.45
C THR A 538 -7.39 -0.38 -17.70
N ASN A 539 -7.69 -1.65 -17.97
CA ASN A 539 -8.55 -2.05 -19.08
C ASN A 539 -9.43 -3.23 -18.67
N LEU A 540 -10.65 -2.93 -18.22
CA LEU A 540 -11.66 -3.92 -17.87
C LEU A 540 -12.62 -4.15 -19.04
N THR A 541 -12.73 -5.41 -19.49
CA THR A 541 -13.70 -5.84 -20.50
C THR A 541 -14.49 -7.05 -20.01
N VAL A 542 -15.81 -6.92 -19.95
CA VAL A 542 -16.74 -8.02 -19.65
C VAL A 542 -17.67 -8.21 -20.84
N ALA A 543 -17.42 -9.24 -21.65
CA ALA A 543 -17.97 -9.33 -22.99
C ALA A 543 -19.51 -9.49 -23.02
N THR A 544 -20.08 -10.29 -22.10
CA THR A 544 -21.52 -10.60 -22.13
C THR A 544 -22.28 -10.03 -20.95
N SER A 545 -21.93 -10.43 -19.72
CA SER A 545 -22.77 -10.16 -18.56
C SER A 545 -21.98 -9.85 -17.30
N MET A 546 -22.38 -8.78 -16.63
CA MET A 546 -21.86 -8.35 -15.36
C MET A 546 -22.98 -8.43 -14.33
N HIS A 547 -22.70 -9.03 -13.18
CA HIS A 547 -23.66 -9.16 -12.09
C HIS A 547 -23.10 -8.58 -10.80
N THR A 548 -23.91 -7.79 -10.11
CA THR A 548 -23.57 -7.18 -8.83
C THR A 548 -24.68 -7.42 -7.84
N ASP A 549 -24.41 -8.20 -6.79
CA ASP A 549 -25.37 -8.51 -5.74
C ASP A 549 -24.90 -7.96 -4.39
N ILE A 550 -25.73 -7.14 -3.75
CA ILE A 550 -25.52 -6.70 -2.37
C ILE A 550 -26.70 -7.20 -1.55
N ALA A 551 -26.46 -8.19 -0.69
CA ALA A 551 -27.42 -8.67 0.29
C ALA A 551 -27.11 -8.14 1.71
N GLY A 552 -25.85 -7.81 1.99
CA GLY A 552 -25.38 -7.32 3.30
C GLY A 552 -25.21 -5.79 3.39
N THR A 553 -24.38 -5.30 4.30
CA THR A 553 -24.03 -3.86 4.37
C THR A 553 -22.70 -3.54 3.67
N GLY A 554 -22.02 -4.56 3.14
CA GLY A 554 -20.78 -4.45 2.38
C GLY A 554 -20.95 -3.74 1.04
N GLY A 555 -19.90 -3.06 0.58
CA GLY A 555 -19.91 -2.30 -0.67
C GLY A 555 -19.24 -3.05 -1.83
N ILE A 556 -19.64 -2.71 -3.06
CA ILE A 556 -18.97 -3.17 -4.28
C ILE A 556 -18.52 -1.95 -5.08
N ALA A 557 -17.26 -1.92 -5.49
CA ALA A 557 -16.70 -0.82 -6.26
C ALA A 557 -15.84 -1.30 -7.44
N TYR A 558 -16.07 -0.67 -8.60
CA TYR A 558 -15.29 -0.79 -9.82
C TYR A 558 -14.70 0.58 -10.11
N THR A 559 -13.38 0.72 -10.05
CA THR A 559 -12.74 2.05 -9.94
C THR A 559 -11.96 2.51 -11.16
N THR A 560 -12.07 1.80 -12.28
CA THR A 560 -11.31 2.12 -13.49
C THR A 560 -12.16 1.93 -14.72
N HIS A 561 -11.86 2.69 -15.77
CA HIS A 561 -12.61 2.66 -17.02
C HIS A 561 -12.69 1.25 -17.62
N GLY A 562 -13.90 0.84 -17.97
CA GLY A 562 -14.13 -0.42 -18.66
C GLY A 562 -15.44 -0.43 -19.44
N THR A 563 -15.67 -1.54 -20.13
CA THR A 563 -16.90 -1.78 -20.88
C THR A 563 -17.52 -3.11 -20.52
N CYS A 564 -18.85 -3.17 -20.56
CA CYS A 564 -19.56 -4.44 -20.43
C CYS A 564 -20.76 -4.57 -21.38
N GLY A 565 -21.21 -5.80 -21.60
CA GLY A 565 -22.48 -6.10 -22.28
C GLY A 565 -23.68 -5.66 -21.44
N ASP A 566 -24.30 -6.60 -20.73
CA ASP A 566 -25.43 -6.34 -19.85
C ASP A 566 -24.97 -6.30 -18.38
N HIS A 567 -25.43 -5.33 -17.59
CA HIS A 567 -25.17 -5.24 -16.15
C HIS A 567 -26.46 -5.41 -15.36
N ILE A 568 -26.52 -6.43 -14.51
CA ILE A 568 -27.63 -6.65 -13.59
C ILE A 568 -27.16 -6.36 -12.18
N ILE A 569 -27.79 -5.38 -11.52
CA ILE A 569 -27.49 -4.97 -10.14
C ILE A 569 -28.68 -5.29 -9.25
N ASN A 570 -28.51 -6.18 -8.28
CA ASN A 570 -29.49 -6.43 -7.22
C ASN A 570 -28.96 -5.90 -5.88
N GLN A 571 -29.53 -4.80 -5.41
CA GLN A 571 -29.18 -4.20 -4.13
C GLN A 571 -30.33 -4.40 -3.13
N MET A 572 -30.24 -5.48 -2.36
CA MET A 572 -31.17 -5.81 -1.27
C MET A 572 -30.66 -5.38 0.11
N GLY A 573 -29.34 -5.23 0.25
CA GLY A 573 -28.65 -4.82 1.47
C GLY A 573 -28.23 -3.36 1.48
N ARG A 574 -27.82 -2.80 2.63
CA ARG A 574 -27.57 -1.36 2.82
C ARG A 574 -26.27 -0.83 2.23
N GLY A 575 -25.43 -1.71 1.69
CA GLY A 575 -24.18 -1.31 1.06
C GLY A 575 -24.39 -0.53 -0.24
N HIS A 576 -23.33 0.14 -0.68
CA HIS A 576 -23.34 0.96 -1.90
C HIS A 576 -22.68 0.23 -3.08
N VAL A 577 -23.16 0.51 -4.29
CA VAL A 577 -22.57 0.03 -5.55
C VAL A 577 -21.95 1.18 -6.31
N TYR A 578 -20.64 1.14 -6.55
CA TYR A 578 -19.91 2.11 -7.38
C TYR A 578 -19.51 1.45 -8.70
N ALA A 579 -20.34 1.55 -9.73
CA ALA A 579 -20.12 0.91 -11.03
C ALA A 579 -20.02 1.90 -12.20
N SER A 580 -20.02 3.20 -11.93
CA SER A 580 -19.95 4.25 -12.96
C SER A 580 -18.67 4.26 -13.79
N ALA A 581 -17.59 3.63 -13.31
CA ALA A 581 -16.37 3.49 -14.10
C ALA A 581 -16.56 2.53 -15.30
N ILE A 582 -17.54 1.62 -15.24
CA ILE A 582 -17.78 0.63 -16.28
C ILE A 582 -18.99 1.07 -17.10
N THR A 583 -18.77 1.36 -18.39
CA THR A 583 -19.87 1.71 -19.29
C THR A 583 -20.46 0.44 -19.90
N CYS A 584 -21.66 0.08 -19.46
CA CYS A 584 -22.35 -1.11 -19.93
C CYS A 584 -23.37 -0.80 -21.03
N ALA A 585 -23.55 -1.72 -21.99
CA ALA A 585 -24.51 -1.54 -23.08
C ALA A 585 -25.94 -1.40 -22.54
N LYS A 586 -26.33 -2.26 -21.59
CA LYS A 586 -27.60 -2.15 -20.85
C LYS A 586 -27.36 -2.36 -19.37
N THR A 587 -28.10 -1.63 -18.54
CA THR A 587 -28.05 -1.78 -17.08
C THR A 587 -29.45 -1.96 -16.52
N SER A 588 -29.67 -2.99 -15.71
CA SER A 588 -30.88 -3.20 -14.93
C SER A 588 -30.56 -3.12 -13.45
N VAL A 589 -31.30 -2.29 -12.71
CA VAL A 589 -31.06 -2.04 -11.29
C VAL A 589 -32.31 -2.37 -10.49
N LEU A 590 -32.21 -3.33 -9.58
CA LEU A 590 -33.18 -3.57 -8.52
C LEU A 590 -32.62 -2.97 -7.21
N ALA A 591 -33.10 -1.78 -6.84
CA ALA A 591 -32.69 -1.08 -5.63
C ALA A 591 -33.78 -1.21 -4.54
N ALA A 592 -33.67 -2.23 -3.69
CA ALA A 592 -34.65 -2.55 -2.66
C ALA A 592 -34.24 -2.11 -1.24
N SER A 593 -33.13 -1.38 -1.09
CA SER A 593 -32.54 -1.01 0.20
C SER A 593 -32.27 0.50 0.33
N SER A 594 -31.52 0.90 1.36
CA SER A 594 -31.11 2.30 1.59
C SER A 594 -29.77 2.69 0.96
N GLY A 595 -29.04 1.74 0.37
CA GLY A 595 -27.75 2.03 -0.27
C GLY A 595 -27.92 2.76 -1.61
N ASP A 596 -26.91 3.51 -2.02
CA ASP A 596 -26.92 4.19 -3.32
C ASP A 596 -26.21 3.34 -4.40
N VAL A 597 -26.73 3.42 -5.62
CA VAL A 597 -26.19 2.75 -6.80
C VAL A 597 -25.70 3.80 -7.78
N PHE A 598 -24.43 3.75 -8.16
CA PHE A 598 -23.82 4.63 -9.16
C PHE A 598 -23.50 3.83 -10.42
N VAL A 599 -24.03 4.23 -11.58
CA VAL A 599 -23.89 3.49 -12.85
C VAL A 599 -23.54 4.41 -14.03
N ALA A 600 -22.99 3.80 -15.08
CA ALA A 600 -22.86 4.39 -16.40
C ALA A 600 -23.37 3.40 -17.46
N THR A 601 -24.16 3.87 -18.42
CA THR A 601 -24.71 2.98 -19.44
C THR A 601 -24.91 3.68 -20.79
N ALA A 602 -24.63 2.93 -21.86
CA ALA A 602 -24.62 3.45 -23.22
C ALA A 602 -26.01 3.48 -23.86
N ASN A 603 -26.81 2.40 -23.75
CA ASN A 603 -28.04 2.26 -24.55
C ASN A 603 -29.33 2.26 -23.73
N ALA A 604 -29.40 1.47 -22.66
CA ALA A 604 -30.63 1.30 -21.90
C ALA A 604 -30.39 1.19 -20.39
N LEU A 605 -31.22 1.89 -19.61
CA LEU A 605 -31.28 1.80 -18.16
C LEU A 605 -32.69 1.42 -17.71
N ASP A 606 -32.83 0.33 -16.96
CA ASP A 606 -34.08 -0.05 -16.32
C ASP A 606 -33.94 -0.08 -14.80
N VAL A 607 -34.63 0.82 -14.10
CA VAL A 607 -34.57 0.94 -12.64
C VAL A 607 -35.88 0.51 -12.00
N ASN A 608 -35.82 -0.52 -11.17
CA ASN A 608 -36.86 -0.89 -10.23
C ASN A 608 -36.43 -0.53 -8.80
N GLN A 609 -36.83 0.66 -8.36
CA GLN A 609 -36.51 1.16 -7.03
C GLN A 609 -37.68 0.92 -6.08
N MET A 610 -37.44 0.11 -5.05
CA MET A 610 -38.38 -0.18 -3.97
C MET A 610 -37.91 0.38 -2.61
N GLY A 611 -36.60 0.60 -2.47
CA GLY A 611 -35.97 1.14 -1.27
C GLY A 611 -35.79 2.66 -1.25
N SER A 612 -35.17 3.17 -0.19
CA SER A 612 -34.93 4.61 -0.01
C SER A 612 -33.61 5.11 -0.64
N GLY A 613 -32.75 4.21 -1.08
CA GLY A 613 -31.49 4.54 -1.76
C GLY A 613 -31.70 5.11 -3.16
N THR A 614 -30.75 5.88 -3.67
CA THR A 614 -30.85 6.56 -4.96
C THR A 614 -30.01 5.87 -6.03
N VAL A 615 -30.55 5.80 -7.25
CA VAL A 615 -29.78 5.39 -8.43
C VAL A 615 -29.25 6.64 -9.14
N PHE A 616 -27.93 6.78 -9.17
CA PHE A 616 -27.21 7.86 -9.82
C PHE A 616 -26.63 7.39 -11.15
N VAL A 617 -26.85 8.19 -12.19
CA VAL A 617 -26.28 8.02 -13.52
C VAL A 617 -25.13 9.02 -13.65
N GLN A 618 -23.90 8.53 -13.70
CA GLN A 618 -22.68 9.34 -13.71
C GLN A 618 -22.06 9.41 -15.11
N GLN A 619 -22.71 10.17 -15.99
CA GLN A 619 -22.25 10.42 -17.36
C GLN A 619 -22.79 11.76 -17.86
N SER A 620 -22.23 12.31 -18.94
CA SER A 620 -22.58 13.65 -19.43
C SER A 620 -23.98 13.76 -20.03
N THR A 621 -24.54 12.66 -20.55
CA THR A 621 -25.86 12.61 -21.18
C THR A 621 -26.63 11.36 -20.76
N PRO A 622 -27.93 11.45 -20.43
CA PRO A 622 -28.72 10.27 -20.09
C PRO A 622 -28.77 9.28 -21.26
N PRO A 623 -28.91 7.97 -21.00
CA PRO A 623 -28.96 6.96 -22.06
C PRO A 623 -30.28 7.07 -22.86
N PRO A 624 -30.30 6.61 -24.13
CA PRO A 624 -31.45 6.78 -25.03
C PRO A 624 -32.75 6.15 -24.54
N HIS A 625 -32.67 5.04 -23.81
CA HIS A 625 -33.83 4.31 -23.31
C HIS A 625 -33.76 4.20 -21.79
N VAL A 626 -34.70 4.86 -21.09
CA VAL A 626 -34.77 4.78 -19.62
C VAL A 626 -36.16 4.43 -19.14
N SER A 627 -36.24 3.52 -18.17
CA SER A 627 -37.41 3.27 -17.33
C SER A 627 -37.03 3.37 -15.85
N GLY A 628 -37.95 3.87 -15.03
CA GLY A 628 -37.74 4.04 -13.59
C GLY A 628 -37.17 5.40 -13.17
N ALA A 629 -36.98 5.59 -11.86
CA ALA A 629 -36.46 6.83 -11.28
C ALA A 629 -34.93 6.77 -11.14
N PHE A 630 -34.26 7.87 -11.48
CA PHE A 630 -32.81 8.04 -11.32
C PHE A 630 -32.46 9.52 -11.19
N GLN A 631 -31.22 9.82 -10.78
CA GLN A 631 -30.66 11.17 -10.75
C GLN A 631 -29.38 11.24 -11.58
N MET A 632 -29.14 12.36 -12.25
CA MET A 632 -27.86 12.62 -12.91
C MET A 632 -26.89 13.20 -11.89
N ASP A 633 -25.67 12.65 -11.84
CA ASP A 633 -24.58 13.19 -11.02
C ASP A 633 -23.29 13.24 -11.85
N ASN A 634 -22.78 14.43 -12.12
CA ASN A 634 -21.58 14.58 -12.95
C ASN A 634 -20.27 14.44 -12.15
N ARG A 635 -20.34 14.11 -10.85
CA ARG A 635 -19.15 13.92 -10.02
C ARG A 635 -18.82 12.44 -9.94
N LEU A 636 -17.67 12.04 -10.49
CA LEU A 636 -17.13 10.71 -10.23
C LEU A 636 -16.80 10.60 -8.73
N THR A 637 -17.65 9.90 -8.00
CA THR A 637 -17.42 9.56 -6.60
C THR A 637 -16.88 8.15 -6.58
N MET A 638 -15.56 7.99 -6.50
CA MET A 638 -14.93 6.67 -6.45
C MET A 638 -14.09 6.52 -5.20
N PRO A 639 -14.33 5.47 -4.39
CA PRO A 639 -13.43 5.13 -3.30
C PRO A 639 -12.07 4.71 -3.87
N ASN A 640 -10.98 5.23 -3.32
CA ASN A 640 -9.64 4.78 -3.67
C ASN A 640 -9.14 3.81 -2.58
N LEU A 641 -8.66 2.64 -2.98
CA LEU A 641 -8.13 1.64 -2.07
C LEU A 641 -6.66 1.37 -2.43
N ALA A 642 -5.77 1.50 -1.45
CA ALA A 642 -4.36 1.17 -1.62
C ALA A 642 -4.14 -0.34 -1.49
N LEU A 643 -3.20 -0.89 -2.26
CA LEU A 643 -2.68 -2.25 -2.07
C LEU A 643 -2.13 -2.38 -0.64
N ALA A 644 -2.54 -3.41 0.08
CA ALA A 644 -1.89 -3.76 1.34
C ALA A 644 -0.48 -4.30 1.04
N GLN A 645 0.46 -3.97 1.92
CA GLN A 645 1.84 -4.45 1.83
C GLN A 645 1.88 -5.96 2.02
N LEU A 646 2.76 -6.64 1.28
CA LEU A 646 2.94 -8.07 1.47
C LEU A 646 3.55 -8.33 2.86
N PRO A 647 3.06 -9.35 3.57
CA PRO A 647 3.72 -9.84 4.77
C PRO A 647 5.17 -10.22 4.46
N PRO A 648 6.14 -9.83 5.29
CA PRO A 648 7.53 -10.23 5.12
C PRO A 648 7.64 -11.76 5.25
N HIS A 649 8.51 -12.35 4.42
CA HIS A 649 8.73 -13.81 4.39
C HIS A 649 9.53 -14.30 5.62
N ASP A 650 10.55 -13.55 6.02
CA ASP A 650 11.60 -14.06 6.93
C ASP A 650 11.46 -13.61 8.39
N ASP A 651 10.43 -12.82 8.71
CA ASP A 651 10.29 -12.25 10.04
C ASP A 651 9.70 -13.26 11.04
N VAL A 652 10.45 -14.28 11.44
CA VAL A 652 10.31 -14.76 12.83
C VAL A 652 10.87 -13.63 13.68
N VAL A 653 10.06 -12.58 13.87
CA VAL A 653 10.38 -11.49 14.79
C VAL A 653 10.56 -12.17 16.14
N ASP A 654 11.78 -12.16 16.65
CA ASP A 654 12.04 -12.54 18.01
C ASP A 654 11.38 -11.47 18.88
N ASP A 655 10.08 -11.64 19.12
CA ASP A 655 9.19 -10.72 19.82
C ASP A 655 9.51 -10.75 21.34
N SER A 656 10.79 -10.94 21.69
CA SER A 656 11.32 -11.02 23.04
C SER A 656 11.88 -9.68 23.53
N LEU A 657 11.78 -8.62 22.72
CA LEU A 657 12.26 -7.28 23.06
C LEU A 657 11.13 -6.26 23.20
N GLU A 658 10.08 -6.59 23.95
CA GLU A 658 9.29 -5.55 24.64
C GLU A 658 8.48 -6.09 25.82
N HIS A 659 9.12 -6.78 26.77
CA HIS A 659 8.76 -6.65 28.18
C HIS A 659 10.07 -6.51 28.94
N GLY A 660 10.40 -5.27 29.31
CA GLY A 660 11.39 -5.03 30.35
C GLY A 660 11.00 -5.86 31.57
N ALA A 661 11.77 -6.92 31.82
CA ALA A 661 11.74 -7.60 33.09
C ALA A 661 12.17 -6.56 34.14
N ASP A 662 11.20 -6.06 34.90
CA ASP A 662 11.49 -5.53 36.23
C ASP A 662 12.30 -6.61 36.98
N PRO A 663 13.40 -6.24 37.66
CA PRO A 663 14.22 -7.20 38.39
C PRO A 663 13.51 -7.57 39.69
N LEU A 664 12.52 -8.45 39.61
CA LEU A 664 11.88 -9.09 40.77
C LEU A 664 11.62 -10.57 40.49
N ASP A 665 12.69 -11.33 40.25
CA ASP A 665 12.69 -12.77 40.52
C ASP A 665 13.62 -13.08 41.70
N ILE A 666 13.23 -12.54 42.85
CA ILE A 666 13.49 -13.09 44.18
C ILE A 666 12.12 -13.07 44.86
N ASP A 667 11.21 -14.02 44.61
CA ASP A 667 10.06 -14.22 45.51
C ASP A 667 9.24 -15.52 45.38
N VAL A 668 9.85 -16.62 44.93
CA VAL A 668 9.20 -17.95 45.08
C VAL A 668 9.34 -18.47 46.53
N ALA A 669 10.32 -17.99 47.30
CA ALA A 669 10.47 -18.34 48.73
C ALA A 669 9.53 -17.57 49.66
N TRP A 670 9.17 -16.32 49.35
CA TRP A 670 8.26 -15.54 50.20
C TRP A 670 6.80 -15.90 50.04
N ARG A 671 6.35 -16.41 48.89
CA ARG A 671 4.95 -16.84 48.73
C ARG A 671 4.57 -18.02 49.63
N GLN A 672 5.51 -18.92 49.93
CA GLN A 672 5.27 -20.00 50.90
C GLN A 672 5.24 -19.50 52.35
N HIS A 673 6.04 -18.48 52.71
CA HIS A 673 6.02 -17.90 54.06
C HIS A 673 4.87 -16.89 54.27
N ALA A 674 4.47 -16.16 53.23
CA ALA A 674 3.32 -15.26 53.26
C ALA A 674 2.00 -16.03 53.36
N MET A 675 1.84 -17.16 52.67
CA MET A 675 0.63 -17.99 52.83
C MET A 675 0.54 -18.65 54.21
N VAL A 676 1.67 -19.06 54.81
CA VAL A 676 1.69 -19.56 56.20
C VAL A 676 1.43 -18.43 57.20
N GLY A 677 2.00 -17.25 56.99
CA GLY A 677 1.74 -16.05 57.80
C GLY A 677 0.30 -15.58 57.72
N LEU A 678 -0.31 -15.62 56.54
CA LEU A 678 -1.70 -15.23 56.30
C LEU A 678 -2.68 -16.28 56.86
N ALA A 679 -2.34 -17.57 56.79
CA ALA A 679 -3.10 -18.63 57.45
C ALA A 679 -3.06 -18.49 58.99
N LEU A 680 -1.89 -18.18 59.57
CA LEU A 680 -1.75 -17.95 61.01
C LEU A 680 -2.42 -16.65 61.48
N ALA A 681 -2.36 -15.58 60.67
CA ALA A 681 -3.06 -14.34 60.92
C ALA A 681 -4.58 -14.51 60.82
N MET A 682 -5.07 -15.29 59.85
CA MET A 682 -6.49 -15.66 59.72
C MET A 682 -6.95 -16.55 60.88
N LEU A 683 -6.10 -17.44 61.40
CA LEU A 683 -6.41 -18.23 62.60
C LEU A 683 -6.48 -17.35 63.86
N GLY A 684 -5.58 -16.36 63.98
CA GLY A 684 -5.60 -15.34 65.03
C GLY A 684 -6.82 -14.44 64.96
N LEU A 685 -7.19 -13.98 63.76
CA LEU A 685 -8.42 -13.22 63.50
C LEU A 685 -9.67 -14.05 63.76
N PHE A 686 -9.69 -15.35 63.48
CA PHE A 686 -10.82 -16.22 63.82
C PHE A 686 -10.99 -16.37 65.35
N LEU A 687 -9.89 -16.43 66.11
CA LEU A 687 -9.93 -16.50 67.57
C LEU A 687 -10.35 -15.16 68.21
N VAL A 688 -9.91 -14.03 67.65
CA VAL A 688 -10.31 -12.68 68.09
C VAL A 688 -11.76 -12.38 67.68
N CYS A 689 -12.17 -12.75 66.47
CA CYS A 689 -13.56 -12.64 66.00
C CYS A 689 -14.50 -13.58 66.77
N ARG A 690 -14.07 -14.76 67.22
CA ARG A 690 -14.89 -15.62 68.09
C ARG A 690 -15.17 -14.98 69.45
N HIS A 691 -14.26 -14.14 69.95
CA HIS A 691 -14.48 -13.34 71.16
C HIS A 691 -15.25 -12.03 70.90
N GLY A 692 -15.08 -11.41 69.72
CA GLY A 692 -15.80 -10.19 69.31
C GLY A 692 -17.26 -10.43 68.86
N TRP A 693 -17.56 -11.56 68.24
CA TRP A 693 -18.89 -11.91 67.73
C TRP A 693 -19.93 -12.14 68.85
N ARG A 694 -19.49 -12.47 70.07
CA ARG A 694 -20.40 -12.48 71.24
C ARG A 694 -20.81 -11.08 71.70
N ARG A 695 -20.10 -10.02 71.32
CA ARG A 695 -20.42 -8.62 71.68
C ARG A 695 -21.06 -7.81 70.56
N TRP A 696 -20.93 -8.24 69.30
CA TRP A 696 -21.38 -7.48 68.13
C TRP A 696 -22.60 -8.11 67.44
N ASN A 697 -23.61 -8.47 68.23
CA ASN A 697 -24.93 -8.88 67.71
C ASN A 697 -26.06 -7.95 68.17
N GLN A 698 -25.71 -6.71 68.53
CA GLN A 698 -26.65 -5.63 68.75
C GLN A 698 -26.23 -4.46 67.87
N GLN A 699 -27.19 -4.02 67.04
CA GLN A 699 -27.17 -2.83 66.17
C GLN A 699 -26.64 -3.00 64.74
N ARG A 700 -27.58 -3.11 63.80
CA ARG A 700 -27.43 -2.69 62.39
C ARG A 700 -28.09 -1.32 62.23
N PRO A 701 -27.64 -0.49 61.27
CA PRO A 701 -28.52 -0.25 60.11
C PRO A 701 -27.80 -0.16 58.75
N ARG A 702 -28.64 -0.35 57.73
CA ARG A 702 -28.44 -0.29 56.26
C ARG A 702 -28.05 1.11 55.77
N TRP A 703 -27.33 1.22 54.63
CA TRP A 703 -27.62 2.13 53.51
C TRP A 703 -26.96 1.66 52.19
N HIS A 704 -27.64 1.96 51.08
CA HIS A 704 -27.27 1.74 49.66
C HIS A 704 -26.72 3.04 49.03
N GLN A 705 -26.02 2.90 47.88
CA GLN A 705 -25.97 3.76 46.64
C GLN A 705 -24.53 3.80 46.08
N LEU A 706 -24.23 3.27 44.88
CA LEU A 706 -24.44 3.76 43.50
C LEU A 706 -23.58 4.99 43.13
N LEU A 707 -22.80 4.89 42.03
CA LEU A 707 -22.51 5.91 40.98
C LEU A 707 -21.49 5.39 39.92
N PRO A 708 -21.27 6.03 38.75
CA PRO A 708 -21.45 5.40 37.42
C PRO A 708 -20.26 5.54 36.43
N ASN A 709 -20.51 5.03 35.21
CA ASN A 709 -19.68 4.99 33.99
C ASN A 709 -19.20 6.36 33.46
N ALA A 710 -18.05 6.32 32.77
CA ALA A 710 -17.55 7.36 31.87
C ALA A 710 -17.57 6.87 30.40
N PRO A 711 -17.81 7.73 29.39
CA PRO A 711 -17.78 7.35 27.97
C PRO A 711 -16.41 7.63 27.33
N THR A 712 -15.98 6.73 26.44
CA THR A 712 -14.81 6.90 25.57
C THR A 712 -15.21 7.46 24.20
N SER A 713 -14.46 8.45 23.73
CA SER A 713 -14.54 9.07 22.40
C SER A 713 -14.01 8.12 21.30
N PRO A 714 -14.58 8.08 20.09
CA PRO A 714 -14.00 7.33 18.98
C PRO A 714 -12.93 8.13 18.23
N THR A 715 -11.85 7.45 17.86
CA THR A 715 -10.78 7.91 16.97
C THR A 715 -11.08 7.52 15.52
N ASN A 716 -10.79 8.42 14.58
CA ASN A 716 -11.02 8.25 13.14
C ASN A 716 -9.82 7.55 12.49
N ASP A 717 -9.88 6.23 12.33
CA ASP A 717 -9.01 5.48 11.40
C ASP A 717 -9.90 4.66 10.44
N LEU A 718 -9.72 4.87 9.13
CA LEU A 718 -10.53 4.27 8.06
C LEU A 718 -10.18 2.79 7.78
N TYR A 719 -9.10 2.29 8.39
CA TYR A 719 -8.58 0.94 8.23
C TYR A 719 -7.90 0.50 9.54
N ASP A 720 -8.38 -0.57 10.16
CA ASP A 720 -7.73 -1.15 11.35
C ASP A 720 -6.88 -2.37 10.94
N PRO A 721 -5.53 -2.26 10.95
CA PRO A 721 -4.64 -3.34 10.56
C PRO A 721 -4.69 -4.55 11.52
N ARG A 722 -5.26 -4.42 12.73
CA ARG A 722 -5.39 -5.53 13.69
C ARG A 722 -6.66 -6.36 13.49
N THR A 723 -7.71 -5.79 12.91
CA THR A 723 -9.00 -6.48 12.73
C THR A 723 -9.35 -6.72 11.26
N GLY A 724 -8.63 -6.12 10.32
CA GLY A 724 -8.91 -6.24 8.88
C GLY A 724 -10.23 -5.57 8.46
N THR A 725 -10.84 -4.76 9.32
CA THR A 725 -12.14 -4.13 9.06
C THR A 725 -11.99 -2.71 8.51
N ILE A 726 -12.82 -2.38 7.52
CA ILE A 726 -12.99 -1.03 6.96
C ILE A 726 -14.27 -0.46 7.57
N ASN A 727 -14.17 0.61 8.35
CA ASN A 727 -15.35 1.29 8.92
C ASN A 727 -15.75 2.48 8.04
N TYR A 728 -16.97 2.47 7.52
CA TYR A 728 -17.56 3.61 6.82
C TYR A 728 -18.02 4.66 7.85
N VAL A 729 -17.52 5.89 7.74
CA VAL A 729 -18.05 7.04 8.47
C VAL A 729 -19.14 7.68 7.61
N GLU A 730 -20.40 7.57 8.04
CA GLU A 730 -21.49 8.37 7.49
C GLU A 730 -21.25 9.86 7.82
N THR A 731 -20.91 10.68 6.83
CA THR A 731 -21.08 12.13 6.95
C THR A 731 -22.52 12.50 6.58
N PRO A 732 -23.38 12.94 7.52
CA PRO A 732 -24.70 13.43 7.16
C PRO A 732 -24.57 14.72 6.34
N LEU A 733 -25.15 14.71 5.13
CA LEU A 733 -25.42 15.91 4.35
C LEU A 733 -26.46 16.75 5.11
N VAL A 734 -26.00 17.78 5.83
CA VAL A 734 -26.88 18.78 6.45
C VAL A 734 -27.47 19.66 5.33
N HIS A 735 -28.67 19.32 4.87
CA HIS A 735 -29.52 20.25 4.13
C HIS A 735 -30.15 21.24 5.11
N ALA A 736 -29.64 22.47 5.12
CA ALA A 736 -30.32 23.61 5.71
C ALA A 736 -31.41 24.12 4.76
N MET A 737 -32.63 23.60 4.91
CA MET A 737 -33.84 24.33 4.50
C MET A 737 -34.73 24.51 5.72
N ASN A 738 -34.91 25.77 6.12
CA ASN A 738 -35.78 26.19 7.20
C ASN A 738 -37.06 26.78 6.59
N PRO A 739 -38.25 26.22 6.84
CA PRO A 739 -39.51 26.90 6.58
C PRO A 739 -40.17 27.31 7.89
N ARG A 740 -40.43 28.62 8.06
CA ARG A 740 -41.61 29.20 8.74
C ARG A 740 -41.44 30.72 8.91
N ASN A 741 -42.23 31.50 8.15
CA ASN A 741 -43.30 32.29 8.77
C ASN A 741 -44.29 32.80 7.72
N ALA A 742 -45.56 32.74 8.12
CA ALA A 742 -46.75 33.01 7.35
C ALA A 742 -47.18 34.49 7.42
N THR A 743 -48.31 34.77 6.74
CA THR A 743 -49.10 36.01 6.58
C THR A 743 -48.67 36.85 5.36
N THR A 744 -49.52 37.14 4.36
CA THR A 744 -50.89 37.69 4.45
C THR A 744 -51.70 37.44 3.16
N ILE A 745 -53.02 37.28 3.29
CA ILE A 745 -54.09 37.22 2.25
C ILE A 745 -54.53 38.66 1.87
N PRO A 746 -54.89 38.96 0.60
CA PRO A 746 -56.29 39.02 0.11
C PRO A 746 -56.51 38.33 -1.26
N ARG A 747 -57.58 37.54 -1.44
CA ARG A 747 -58.81 37.83 -2.27
C ARG A 747 -58.51 38.60 -3.56
N ASP A 748 -58.80 38.10 -4.77
CA ASP A 748 -60.15 37.82 -5.28
C ASP A 748 -60.11 37.08 -6.65
N THR A 749 -61.15 36.26 -6.93
CA THR A 749 -61.78 35.94 -8.26
C THR A 749 -60.92 35.27 -9.37
N THR A 750 -61.33 34.35 -10.25
CA THR A 750 -62.60 33.75 -10.71
C THR A 750 -62.25 32.56 -11.65
N TYR A 751 -63.10 31.53 -11.69
CA TYR A 751 -63.51 30.68 -12.84
C TYR A 751 -62.53 30.27 -13.96
N GLY A 752 -62.48 28.96 -14.26
CA GLY A 752 -62.04 28.48 -15.58
C GLY A 752 -61.78 26.96 -15.69
N SER A 753 -62.83 26.20 -16.00
CA SER A 753 -62.82 24.77 -16.34
C SER A 753 -62.47 24.51 -17.82
N SER A 754 -61.65 23.50 -18.11
CA SER A 754 -61.61 22.68 -19.34
C SER A 754 -60.48 21.64 -19.17
N VAL A 755 -60.68 20.32 -19.04
CA VAL A 755 -61.21 19.33 -20.00
C VAL A 755 -60.82 19.62 -21.44
N MET A 756 -59.80 18.94 -21.96
CA MET A 756 -59.93 18.11 -23.16
C MET A 756 -58.76 17.15 -23.34
N THR A 757 -59.16 15.91 -23.61
CA THR A 757 -58.44 14.80 -24.22
C THR A 757 -57.92 15.11 -25.62
N SER A 758 -56.70 14.64 -25.91
CA SER A 758 -56.36 13.86 -27.12
C SER A 758 -55.09 13.08 -26.85
#